data_AF-A0A521LIJ7-F1
#
_entry.id   AF-A0A521LIJ7-F1
#
_cell.length_a   1.000
_cell.length_b   1.000
_cell.length_c   1.000
_cell.angle_alpha   90.00
_cell.angle_beta   90.00
_cell.angle_gamma   90.00
#
_symmetry.space_group_name_H-M   'P 1'
#
loop_
_entity.id
_entity.type
_entity.pdbx_description
1 polymer ?
#
loop_
_entity_poly.entity_id
_entity_poly.type
_entity_poly.pdbx_seq_one_letter_code
_entity_poly.pdbx_strand_id
1 'polypeptide(L)'
;MSHRLTRSRFLRTAGITTALLAADRAAAQSARDLETVDIKTFETSTIDGRQWDRPLPGGRTVDAVHRSVLLRFPGAGDAIALALRRGRVLAKAELVLDYENYEIIPDGYTCRDGLGRKVWTEDPPTWHVQAWPLRRPWTADPTTGPTFNASVNGHRYWTRYGATDPTRDRFDGLLEPRELSFQNREARFDITPLFATNVLAPSAGERLLMPERCGFLLRKLETYDTRYRERGNAYEWQMPIGGHGLTFAAARLVLTLRPITGTVAVTLPADRGLAQRTSDGSKPTAMLSPMPELAQRAQRTIEQGLAGRPAWQVERIRELQRVGGDNVSPWAEVTGPKGEESYRKRLAEMMAMPPRYWLGWDIADHLLIWHLFGNLLPDPVRDHMKNYWTAWLQPDLPTSAFVPPHSADAIDYWRRNKDWRGRASFFRDGYNYAVSTQNFNHTAAMGALLGGALIDSAHATGDGRHGLEHLPLRFWGFLDGSTQEMLDPYYLSITLSALKMFRDYGPQPIDRLMGRILVDRTLELLISVYHPSLRRFVAAAHRARIAGALAEQDGIFGALHTVSKAGTVNHLDKAHNAVEHGMPAWGYDFPPGRVAMQSLVTPWAPDWVSGPIDDKALPCEETSTDATRGAYKPPLWRRTFLGRWHGLASQDVRGGTIDIMGQWVRAARVATAPAERGLLTVRYVANTPDLATTQGGQVSQAGVTLCFQSRNRAIVFAKPNTNRDRFLAAAKDGVSSLATVIGLWNLSDRPTWEIHAGDRRLDTFPVKLEAGQRILIRDGVSYLAILPLPTSDLGRDAAIEIAPGIKGKSEPNSAEVGPALTVSLFNLRRPQPVAIRSLDMRAITTRTYNGFVLEMGDEAQHGSFEAFRRHIAATELKAEWNDGKRQLEVAYRSGGDLMEAGFSTEFGQSADSSYAIEGGQQERAIPYRRLNGNWPYLQAGIDRDSFWAQQGTTGRLEKAGAVLSTDPGRKAYLIADPGSGAVVGYNPLPDPQSFSLTARDGAVFEADGRVGLMRLEYRPWVREVEIDHTPKPDQTGLARTITISGLAEAPKVTLNGRTVAATATGKTFQVPLA
;
A
#
# COMPACT_ATOMS: atom_id res chain seq x y z
N MET A 1 4.16 -36.33 -45.71
CA MET A 1 4.35 -35.58 -46.97
C MET A 1 5.78 -35.08 -46.98
N SER A 2 6.77 -35.86 -47.43
CA SER A 2 7.19 -35.99 -48.84
C SER A 2 7.13 -34.66 -49.58
N HIS A 3 8.28 -34.02 -49.82
CA HIS A 3 8.65 -33.59 -51.17
C HIS A 3 10.17 -33.52 -51.31
N ARG A 4 10.59 -34.05 -52.46
CA ARG A 4 11.94 -34.31 -52.98
C ARG A 4 12.10 -33.43 -54.23
N LEU A 5 13.33 -33.32 -54.73
CA LEU A 5 13.78 -32.80 -56.05
C LEU A 5 14.17 -31.30 -56.05
N THR A 6 15.25 -30.81 -56.67
CA THR A 6 16.22 -31.43 -57.60
C THR A 6 17.48 -30.58 -57.78
N ARG A 7 18.58 -31.27 -58.13
CA ARG A 7 19.86 -30.75 -58.65
C ARG A 7 19.75 -30.24 -60.09
N SER A 8 20.54 -29.22 -60.46
CA SER A 8 21.38 -29.22 -61.69
C SER A 8 22.47 -28.13 -61.56
N ARG A 9 23.77 -28.49 -61.59
CA ARG A 9 24.78 -28.30 -62.69
C ARG A 9 25.41 -26.88 -62.68
N PHE A 10 26.71 -26.60 -62.85
CA PHE A 10 27.89 -27.30 -63.41
C PHE A 10 29.21 -26.63 -62.88
N LEU A 11 30.32 -27.34 -63.09
CA LEU A 11 31.75 -27.13 -62.78
C LEU A 11 32.43 -25.74 -62.92
N ARG A 12 33.50 -25.59 -62.10
CA ARG A 12 34.77 -24.79 -62.17
C ARG A 12 34.95 -24.09 -60.81
N THR A 13 36.02 -24.21 -60.03
CA THR A 13 37.45 -24.17 -60.38
C THR A 13 38.26 -24.74 -59.20
N ALA A 14 39.24 -25.59 -59.48
CA ALA A 14 40.33 -25.86 -58.56
C ALA A 14 41.23 -24.62 -58.48
N GLY A 15 41.66 -24.23 -57.28
CA GLY A 15 42.72 -23.24 -57.09
C GLY A 15 42.45 -22.11 -56.10
N ILE A 16 42.10 -22.41 -54.84
CA ILE A 16 42.26 -21.44 -53.73
C ILE A 16 42.64 -22.23 -52.45
N THR A 17 43.84 -22.81 -52.43
CA THR A 17 44.41 -23.43 -51.22
C THR A 17 45.80 -22.87 -50.89
N THR A 18 46.16 -21.74 -51.51
CA THR A 18 47.43 -21.03 -51.28
C THR A 18 47.25 -19.60 -50.80
N ALA A 19 46.03 -19.05 -50.79
CA ALA A 19 45.74 -17.70 -50.27
C ALA A 19 45.47 -17.66 -48.75
N LEU A 20 44.94 -18.75 -48.18
CA LEU A 20 44.62 -18.82 -46.73
C LEU A 20 45.87 -19.00 -45.84
N LEU A 21 46.92 -19.67 -46.33
CA LEU A 21 48.18 -19.82 -45.59
C LEU A 21 49.10 -18.58 -45.69
N ALA A 22 48.88 -17.70 -46.68
CA ALA A 22 49.62 -16.43 -46.81
C ALA A 22 49.00 -15.31 -45.96
N ALA A 23 47.67 -15.31 -45.79
CA ALA A 23 46.97 -14.37 -44.90
C ALA A 23 47.28 -14.64 -43.41
N ASP A 24 47.35 -15.92 -43.00
CA ASP A 24 47.74 -16.29 -41.63
C ASP A 24 49.21 -16.01 -41.32
N ARG A 25 50.12 -16.06 -42.31
CA ARG A 25 51.52 -15.66 -42.13
C ARG A 25 51.70 -14.14 -42.09
N ALA A 26 50.95 -13.36 -42.86
CA ALA A 26 51.01 -11.90 -42.80
C ALA A 26 50.42 -11.32 -41.49
N ALA A 27 49.38 -11.96 -40.93
CA ALA A 27 48.83 -11.61 -39.62
C ALA A 27 49.75 -12.06 -38.47
N ALA A 28 50.40 -13.22 -38.57
CA ALA A 28 51.36 -13.69 -37.57
C ALA A 28 52.70 -12.90 -37.57
N GLN A 29 53.03 -12.23 -38.68
CA GLN A 29 54.27 -11.45 -38.79
C GLN A 29 54.10 -9.98 -38.36
N SER A 30 52.88 -9.42 -38.39
CA SER A 30 52.59 -8.07 -37.83
C SER A 30 52.44 -8.07 -36.29
N ALA A 31 52.10 -9.21 -35.70
CA ALA A 31 51.99 -9.37 -34.24
C ALA A 31 53.35 -9.45 -33.51
N ARG A 32 54.46 -9.74 -34.23
CA ARG A 32 55.80 -9.90 -33.63
C ARG A 32 56.54 -8.60 -33.30
N ASP A 33 56.03 -7.45 -33.74
CA ASP A 33 56.65 -6.14 -33.53
C ASP A 33 55.89 -5.21 -32.56
N LEU A 34 54.83 -5.69 -31.91
CA LEU A 34 54.07 -4.91 -30.93
C LEU A 34 54.74 -5.00 -29.55
N GLU A 35 55.17 -3.85 -29.02
CA GLU A 35 55.76 -3.73 -27.68
C GLU A 35 54.67 -3.33 -26.68
N THR A 36 54.63 -3.98 -25.52
CA THR A 36 53.69 -3.63 -24.44
C THR A 36 54.42 -2.93 -23.29
N VAL A 37 53.93 -1.76 -22.89
CA VAL A 37 54.41 -1.02 -21.72
C VAL A 37 53.33 -1.01 -20.65
N ASP A 38 53.66 -1.56 -19.48
CA ASP A 38 52.77 -1.63 -18.31
C ASP A 38 53.18 -0.60 -17.26
N ILE A 39 52.34 0.40 -17.00
CA ILE A 39 52.51 1.36 -15.91
C ILE A 39 51.67 0.88 -14.72
N LYS A 40 52.35 0.41 -13.67
CA LYS A 40 51.73 -0.20 -12.49
C LYS A 40 51.71 0.70 -11.25
N THR A 41 52.38 1.84 -11.30
CA THR A 41 52.34 2.83 -10.21
C THR A 41 51.03 3.60 -10.30
N PHE A 42 50.16 3.44 -9.31
CA PHE A 42 48.87 4.12 -9.25
C PHE A 42 48.59 4.64 -7.84
N GLU A 43 47.73 5.66 -7.77
CA GLU A 43 47.18 6.20 -6.54
C GLU A 43 45.66 6.13 -6.60
N THR A 44 45.04 5.88 -5.44
CA THR A 44 43.59 5.93 -5.31
C THR A 44 43.13 6.80 -4.15
N SER A 45 41.90 7.28 -4.23
CA SER A 45 41.20 7.87 -3.10
C SER A 45 39.71 7.58 -3.21
N THR A 46 39.08 7.11 -2.13
CA THR A 46 37.62 6.96 -2.08
C THR A 46 36.99 8.33 -1.84
N ILE A 47 35.86 8.57 -2.51
CA ILE A 47 34.92 9.62 -2.15
C ILE A 47 33.59 8.95 -1.83
N ASP A 48 33.03 9.24 -0.65
CA ASP A 48 31.82 8.59 -0.13
C ASP A 48 30.70 9.61 0.09
N GLY A 49 29.55 9.39 -0.53
CA GLY A 49 28.35 10.23 -0.39
C GLY A 49 27.79 10.33 1.04
N ARG A 50 28.28 9.52 1.98
CA ARG A 50 27.97 9.57 3.42
C ARG A 50 29.00 10.35 4.23
N GLN A 51 30.18 10.65 3.67
CA GLN A 51 31.29 11.34 4.33
C GLN A 51 31.82 12.48 3.45
N TRP A 52 31.22 13.67 3.56
CA TRP A 52 31.37 14.68 2.52
C TRP A 52 32.74 15.36 2.46
N ASP A 53 33.36 15.59 3.60
CA ASP A 53 34.57 16.40 3.75
C ASP A 53 35.79 15.61 4.24
N ARG A 54 35.71 14.27 4.24
CA ARG A 54 36.79 13.40 4.71
C ARG A 54 37.61 12.85 3.53
N PRO A 55 38.92 13.15 3.44
CA PRO A 55 39.81 12.46 2.51
C PRO A 55 40.00 11.00 2.90
N LEU A 56 39.93 10.09 1.93
CA LEU A 56 40.09 8.64 2.13
C LEU A 56 41.10 8.05 1.13
N PRO A 57 42.40 8.40 1.24
CA PRO A 57 43.42 7.89 0.32
C PRO A 57 43.59 6.38 0.44
N GLY A 58 43.91 5.71 -0.68
CA GLY A 58 44.19 4.27 -0.76
C GLY A 58 42.96 3.35 -0.85
N GLY A 59 41.75 3.90 -0.85
CA GLY A 59 40.53 3.10 -1.01
C GLY A 59 40.41 2.48 -2.41
N ARG A 60 39.94 1.23 -2.49
CA ARG A 60 39.83 0.43 -3.73
C ARG A 60 38.45 -0.20 -3.95
N THR A 61 37.49 0.12 -3.08
CA THR A 61 36.14 -0.44 -3.12
C THR A 61 35.16 0.58 -3.68
N VAL A 62 34.42 0.18 -4.72
CA VAL A 62 33.37 0.98 -5.35
C VAL A 62 32.01 0.31 -5.13
N ASP A 63 30.95 1.09 -4.97
CA ASP A 63 29.58 0.58 -5.02
C ASP A 63 28.72 1.43 -5.97
N ALA A 64 27.44 1.08 -6.10
CA ALA A 64 26.55 1.74 -7.05
C ALA A 64 25.81 2.93 -6.42
N VAL A 65 26.01 3.23 -5.14
CA VAL A 65 25.19 4.17 -4.37
C VAL A 65 26.02 5.35 -3.86
N HIS A 66 27.03 5.11 -3.00
CA HIS A 66 27.78 6.17 -2.30
C HIS A 66 29.29 6.14 -2.54
N ARG A 67 29.92 4.97 -2.65
CA ARG A 67 31.38 4.86 -2.76
C ARG A 67 31.84 4.88 -4.21
N SER A 68 32.59 5.93 -4.55
CA SER A 68 33.35 6.02 -5.81
C SER A 68 34.84 6.06 -5.51
N VAL A 69 35.66 5.59 -6.44
CA VAL A 69 37.13 5.61 -6.31
C VAL A 69 37.72 6.48 -7.40
N LEU A 70 38.52 7.46 -7.01
CA LEU A 70 39.37 8.22 -7.91
C LEU A 70 40.67 7.42 -8.11
N LEU A 71 41.11 7.26 -9.36
CA LEU A 71 42.30 6.50 -9.74
C LEU A 71 43.18 7.32 -10.69
N ARG A 72 44.48 7.48 -10.36
CA ARG A 72 45.45 8.15 -11.24
C ARG A 72 46.78 7.39 -11.27
N PHE A 73 47.64 7.72 -12.23
CA PHE A 73 48.92 7.05 -12.48
C PHE A 73 50.08 8.06 -12.43
N PRO A 74 50.64 8.35 -11.24
CA PRO A 74 51.76 9.28 -11.09
C PRO A 74 52.97 8.89 -11.97
N GLY A 75 53.57 9.86 -12.67
CA GLY A 75 54.70 9.62 -13.58
C GLY A 75 54.35 8.98 -14.92
N ALA A 76 53.06 8.70 -15.20
CA ALA A 76 52.65 8.10 -16.46
C ALA A 76 52.97 8.97 -17.68
N GLY A 77 52.87 10.30 -17.57
CA GLY A 77 53.13 11.20 -18.69
C GLY A 77 54.56 11.10 -19.19
N ASP A 78 55.53 11.08 -18.27
CA ASP A 78 56.95 10.90 -18.59
C ASP A 78 57.24 9.51 -19.15
N ALA A 79 56.65 8.45 -18.58
CA ALA A 79 56.82 7.08 -19.07
C ALA A 79 56.30 6.92 -20.51
N ILE A 80 55.11 7.46 -20.82
CA ILE A 80 54.52 7.43 -22.15
C ILE A 80 55.36 8.26 -23.14
N ALA A 81 55.73 9.50 -22.76
CA ALA A 81 56.52 10.37 -23.63
C ALA A 81 57.89 9.77 -23.96
N LEU A 82 58.55 9.12 -22.99
CA LEU A 82 59.80 8.42 -23.20
C LEU A 82 59.64 7.25 -24.19
N ALA A 83 58.57 6.47 -24.05
CA ALA A 83 58.29 5.36 -24.96
C ALA A 83 58.05 5.84 -26.41
N LEU A 84 57.29 6.93 -26.59
CA LEU A 84 57.03 7.50 -27.92
C LEU A 84 58.29 8.11 -28.57
N ARG A 85 59.14 8.77 -27.78
CA ARG A 85 60.42 9.35 -28.28
C ARG A 85 61.41 8.31 -28.77
N ARG A 86 61.30 7.04 -28.33
CA ARG A 86 62.11 5.91 -28.81
C ARG A 86 61.70 5.36 -30.19
N GLY A 87 61.01 6.17 -31.00
CA GLY A 87 60.55 5.77 -32.33
C GLY A 87 59.39 4.79 -32.31
N ARG A 88 58.46 4.97 -31.36
CA ARG A 88 57.23 4.18 -31.23
C ARG A 88 56.01 5.08 -31.40
N VAL A 89 54.93 4.52 -31.94
CA VAL A 89 53.61 5.16 -31.97
C VAL A 89 52.61 4.34 -31.15
N LEU A 90 51.67 5.02 -30.48
CA LEU A 90 50.61 4.37 -29.73
C LEU A 90 49.63 3.67 -30.70
N ALA A 91 49.50 2.36 -30.55
CA ALA A 91 48.50 1.57 -31.28
C ALA A 91 47.24 1.34 -30.44
N LYS A 92 47.41 1.09 -29.13
CA LYS A 92 46.30 0.92 -28.18
C LYS A 92 46.73 1.36 -26.79
N ALA A 93 45.81 1.96 -26.03
CA ALA A 93 45.98 2.19 -24.60
C ALA A 93 44.78 1.63 -23.84
N GLU A 94 45.04 0.88 -22.77
CA GLU A 94 44.01 0.29 -21.93
C GLU A 94 44.22 0.65 -20.46
N LEU A 95 43.12 0.97 -19.76
CA LEU A 95 43.06 0.92 -18.30
C LEU A 95 42.62 -0.49 -17.89
N VAL A 96 43.41 -1.18 -17.08
CA VAL A 96 43.11 -2.53 -16.60
C VAL A 96 42.96 -2.53 -15.08
N LEU A 97 41.89 -3.16 -14.58
CA LEU A 97 41.61 -3.39 -13.16
C LEU A 97 41.56 -4.89 -12.88
N ASP A 98 42.24 -5.32 -11.82
CA ASP A 98 42.29 -6.72 -11.40
C ASP A 98 41.30 -6.97 -10.26
N TYR A 99 40.47 -8.00 -10.34
CA TYR A 99 39.44 -8.31 -9.34
C TYR A 99 40.05 -8.85 -8.05
N GLU A 100 39.60 -8.35 -6.89
CA GLU A 100 39.96 -8.89 -5.57
C GLU A 100 38.80 -9.66 -4.95
N ASN A 101 37.72 -8.96 -4.59
CA ASN A 101 36.54 -9.52 -3.93
C ASN A 101 35.33 -8.56 -4.01
N TYR A 102 34.23 -8.93 -3.37
CA TYR A 102 33.06 -8.08 -3.13
C TYR A 102 32.52 -8.28 -1.71
N GLU A 103 31.78 -7.29 -1.22
CA GLU A 103 31.11 -7.35 0.07
C GLU A 103 29.77 -8.08 -0.04
N ILE A 104 29.54 -9.03 0.87
CA ILE A 104 28.24 -9.70 1.02
C ILE A 104 27.35 -8.92 1.98
N ILE A 105 27.92 -8.37 3.05
CA ILE A 105 27.25 -7.42 3.95
C ILE A 105 28.04 -6.13 3.90
N PRO A 106 27.56 -5.14 3.14
CA PRO A 106 28.24 -3.86 3.03
C PRO A 106 28.05 -3.02 4.30
N ASP A 107 29.13 -2.38 4.76
CA ASP A 107 29.10 -1.54 5.95
C ASP A 107 28.30 -0.25 5.72
N GLY A 108 27.52 0.14 6.72
CA GLY A 108 26.66 1.32 6.69
C GLY A 108 25.50 1.26 5.70
N TYR A 109 25.03 0.07 5.32
CA TYR A 109 23.80 -0.15 4.55
C TYR A 109 22.84 -1.09 5.28
N THR A 110 21.54 -0.86 5.11
CA THR A 110 20.49 -1.79 5.52
C THR A 110 20.48 -2.99 4.59
N CYS A 111 20.76 -4.18 5.12
CA CYS A 111 20.85 -5.43 4.37
C CYS A 111 19.99 -6.53 5.01
N ARG A 112 19.25 -7.31 4.20
CA ARG A 112 18.47 -8.46 4.66
C ARG A 112 19.31 -9.73 4.58
N ASP A 113 20.33 -9.81 5.41
CA ASP A 113 21.32 -10.88 5.36
C ASP A 113 20.70 -12.27 5.53
N GLY A 114 19.72 -12.42 6.41
CA GLY A 114 18.99 -13.68 6.64
C GLY A 114 18.22 -14.18 5.41
N LEU A 115 17.90 -13.31 4.45
CA LEU A 115 17.25 -13.67 3.19
C LEU A 115 18.26 -13.80 2.03
N GLY A 116 19.29 -12.95 1.98
CA GLY A 116 20.17 -12.87 0.81
C GLY A 116 21.54 -13.53 0.92
N ARG A 117 22.16 -13.59 2.12
CA ARG A 117 23.58 -13.95 2.28
C ARG A 117 23.95 -15.26 1.60
N LYS A 118 23.13 -16.30 1.80
CA LYS A 118 23.38 -17.63 1.22
C LYS A 118 23.42 -17.54 -0.31
N VAL A 119 22.40 -16.94 -0.90
CA VAL A 119 22.25 -16.85 -2.36
C VAL A 119 23.37 -16.00 -2.98
N TRP A 120 23.71 -14.85 -2.38
CA TRP A 120 24.81 -14.02 -2.88
C TRP A 120 26.19 -14.67 -2.75
N THR A 121 26.35 -15.66 -1.88
CA THR A 121 27.61 -16.40 -1.68
C THR A 121 27.71 -17.59 -2.63
N GLU A 122 26.65 -18.39 -2.72
CA GLU A 122 26.58 -19.60 -3.57
C GLU A 122 26.47 -19.23 -5.05
N ASP A 123 25.88 -18.08 -5.36
CA ASP A 123 25.62 -17.61 -6.72
C ASP A 123 26.07 -16.14 -6.88
N PRO A 124 27.39 -15.85 -6.89
CA PRO A 124 27.92 -14.48 -6.87
C PRO A 124 27.41 -13.60 -8.01
N PRO A 125 27.12 -12.30 -7.75
CA PRO A 125 26.66 -11.38 -8.80
C PRO A 125 27.74 -11.13 -9.86
N THR A 126 27.30 -10.75 -11.05
CA THR A 126 28.18 -10.21 -12.09
C THR A 126 28.20 -8.70 -11.95
N TRP A 127 29.39 -8.13 -11.81
CA TRP A 127 29.56 -6.70 -11.56
C TRP A 127 30.23 -6.01 -12.74
N HIS A 128 29.81 -4.77 -13.00
CA HIS A 128 30.47 -3.90 -13.97
C HIS A 128 30.99 -2.64 -13.29
N VAL A 129 32.21 -2.27 -13.67
CA VAL A 129 32.81 -0.99 -13.33
C VAL A 129 32.59 -0.03 -14.50
N GLN A 130 32.09 1.15 -14.18
CA GLN A 130 32.07 2.30 -15.07
C GLN A 130 33.23 3.22 -14.72
N ALA A 131 33.95 3.68 -15.73
CA ALA A 131 35.06 4.64 -15.58
C ALA A 131 34.73 5.94 -16.32
N TRP A 132 35.09 7.07 -15.72
CA TRP A 132 34.97 8.39 -16.34
C TRP A 132 36.30 9.15 -16.23
N PRO A 133 36.88 9.64 -17.34
CA PRO A 133 38.02 10.54 -17.27
C PRO A 133 37.66 11.83 -16.52
N LEU A 134 38.55 12.29 -15.64
CA LEU A 134 38.34 13.50 -14.84
C LEU A 134 38.90 14.74 -15.54
N ARG A 135 38.26 15.88 -15.30
CA ARG A 135 38.68 17.20 -15.79
C ARG A 135 39.56 17.92 -14.80
N ARG A 136 39.42 17.62 -13.50
CA ARG A 136 40.13 18.31 -12.43
C ARG A 136 41.25 17.46 -11.84
N PRO A 137 42.40 18.08 -11.52
CA PRO A 137 43.49 17.39 -10.87
C PRO A 137 43.22 17.09 -9.39
N TRP A 138 43.83 16.04 -8.87
CA TRP A 138 43.78 15.67 -7.44
C TRP A 138 45.03 14.84 -7.05
N THR A 139 45.23 14.59 -5.76
CA THR A 139 46.28 13.68 -5.25
C THR A 139 45.81 12.98 -3.99
N ALA A 140 46.22 11.73 -3.81
CA ALA A 140 45.94 11.00 -2.59
C ALA A 140 46.74 11.61 -1.43
N ASP A 141 46.06 12.35 -0.55
CA ASP A 141 46.65 12.95 0.65
C ASP A 141 45.65 12.89 1.80
N PRO A 142 46.05 12.52 3.03
CA PRO A 142 45.15 12.42 4.17
C PRO A 142 44.48 13.74 4.60
N THR A 143 45.04 14.89 4.22
CA THR A 143 44.56 16.21 4.67
C THR A 143 43.90 17.00 3.54
N THR A 144 44.59 17.09 2.41
CA THR A 144 44.26 17.89 1.23
C THR A 144 43.77 17.07 0.05
N GLY A 145 43.70 15.74 0.20
CA GLY A 145 43.21 14.84 -0.84
C GLY A 145 41.75 15.10 -1.19
N PRO A 146 41.25 14.44 -2.25
CA PRO A 146 39.88 14.64 -2.68
C PRO A 146 38.89 14.07 -1.67
N THR A 147 37.74 14.72 -1.59
CA THR A 147 36.57 14.34 -0.80
C THR A 147 35.35 14.27 -1.72
N PHE A 148 34.19 13.86 -1.20
CA PHE A 148 32.95 13.95 -1.97
C PHE A 148 32.64 15.40 -2.38
N ASN A 149 33.03 16.39 -1.57
CA ASN A 149 32.87 17.81 -1.86
C ASN A 149 33.95 18.40 -2.78
N ALA A 150 35.18 17.91 -2.69
CA ALA A 150 36.34 18.61 -3.24
C ALA A 150 37.32 17.73 -4.01
N SER A 151 37.89 18.31 -5.06
CA SER A 151 39.06 17.73 -5.77
C SER A 151 40.36 17.93 -4.97
N VAL A 152 40.42 18.99 -4.17
CA VAL A 152 41.48 19.28 -3.20
C VAL A 152 40.81 19.86 -1.96
N ASN A 153 40.80 19.13 -0.84
CA ASN A 153 40.07 19.51 0.36
C ASN A 153 40.46 20.90 0.87
N GLY A 154 39.48 21.75 1.16
CA GLY A 154 39.68 23.13 1.63
C GLY A 154 40.13 24.14 0.56
N HIS A 155 40.50 23.71 -0.65
CA HIS A 155 41.07 24.58 -1.68
C HIS A 155 40.26 24.61 -2.99
N ARG A 156 39.77 23.46 -3.47
CA ARG A 156 39.08 23.36 -4.77
C ARG A 156 37.95 22.35 -4.74
N TYR A 157 36.73 22.85 -4.83
CA TYR A 157 35.50 22.06 -4.79
C TYR A 157 35.06 21.58 -6.17
N TRP A 158 34.40 20.42 -6.23
CA TRP A 158 33.74 19.96 -7.45
C TRP A 158 32.63 20.95 -7.87
N THR A 159 32.28 21.01 -9.14
CA THR A 159 31.09 21.77 -9.58
C THR A 159 29.82 21.12 -9.05
N ARG A 160 29.79 19.78 -9.00
CA ARG A 160 28.77 19.00 -8.31
C ARG A 160 29.45 17.91 -7.50
N TYR A 161 29.01 17.72 -6.26
CA TYR A 161 29.53 16.70 -5.35
C TYR A 161 29.65 15.32 -6.02
N GLY A 162 30.62 14.54 -5.57
CA GLY A 162 30.98 13.25 -6.16
C GLY A 162 31.65 13.35 -7.54
N ALA A 163 32.12 14.53 -7.94
CA ALA A 163 32.69 14.81 -9.26
C ALA A 163 31.72 14.46 -10.41
N THR A 164 30.43 14.76 -10.24
CA THR A 164 29.36 14.27 -11.12
C THR A 164 28.94 15.25 -12.22
N ASP A 165 29.51 16.45 -12.27
CA ASP A 165 29.23 17.40 -13.35
C ASP A 165 29.89 16.96 -14.68
N PRO A 166 29.12 16.69 -15.76
CA PRO A 166 29.65 16.17 -17.02
C PRO A 166 30.42 17.21 -17.85
N THR A 167 30.35 18.49 -17.46
CA THR A 167 30.97 19.61 -18.18
C THR A 167 32.25 20.08 -17.52
N ARG A 168 32.33 20.07 -16.19
CA ARG A 168 33.44 20.66 -15.42
C ARG A 168 34.19 19.68 -14.52
N ASP A 169 33.58 18.56 -14.14
CA ASP A 169 34.22 17.61 -13.21
C ASP A 169 34.73 16.35 -13.93
N ARG A 170 33.93 15.77 -14.83
CA ARG A 170 34.29 14.55 -15.58
C ARG A 170 33.81 14.58 -17.03
N PHE A 171 34.25 13.61 -17.84
CA PHE A 171 33.75 13.37 -19.19
C PHE A 171 32.81 12.17 -19.22
N ASP A 172 31.58 12.36 -19.70
CA ASP A 172 30.56 11.30 -19.81
C ASP A 172 30.55 10.66 -21.21
N GLY A 173 30.19 9.37 -21.28
CA GLY A 173 29.96 8.64 -22.53
C GLY A 173 31.21 8.25 -23.33
N LEU A 174 32.42 8.40 -22.77
CA LEU A 174 33.67 8.08 -23.47
C LEU A 174 34.15 6.64 -23.30
N LEU A 175 33.77 5.97 -22.20
CA LEU A 175 34.19 4.62 -21.87
C LEU A 175 32.96 3.77 -21.58
N GLU A 176 32.88 2.61 -22.20
CA GLU A 176 31.84 1.61 -21.91
C GLU A 176 32.13 0.89 -20.58
N PRO A 177 31.10 0.52 -19.80
CA PRO A 177 31.30 -0.29 -18.60
C PRO A 177 31.96 -1.63 -18.91
N ARG A 178 32.77 -2.12 -17.99
CA ARG A 178 33.49 -3.39 -18.13
C ARG A 178 33.23 -4.30 -16.94
N GLU A 179 33.00 -5.58 -17.22
CA GLU A 179 32.80 -6.58 -16.18
C GLU A 179 34.06 -6.74 -15.34
N LEU A 180 33.90 -6.72 -14.02
CA LEU A 180 34.92 -7.06 -13.04
C LEU A 180 34.27 -7.92 -11.96
N SER A 181 34.34 -9.24 -12.10
CA SER A 181 33.57 -10.18 -11.30
C SER A 181 34.37 -11.42 -10.91
N PHE A 182 33.76 -12.32 -10.15
CA PHE A 182 34.36 -13.62 -9.87
C PHE A 182 34.66 -14.43 -11.15
N GLN A 183 33.80 -14.27 -12.18
CA GLN A 183 33.90 -14.96 -13.47
C GLN A 183 34.85 -14.25 -14.43
N ASN A 184 34.88 -12.92 -14.43
CA ASN A 184 35.82 -12.12 -15.21
C ASN A 184 36.74 -11.31 -14.30
N ARG A 185 37.95 -11.84 -14.06
CA ARG A 185 38.90 -11.30 -13.08
C ARG A 185 39.65 -10.06 -13.55
N GLU A 186 39.52 -9.64 -14.81
CA GLU A 186 40.13 -8.41 -15.34
C GLU A 186 39.11 -7.55 -16.10
N ALA A 187 38.99 -6.27 -15.74
CA ALA A 187 38.26 -5.28 -16.53
C ALA A 187 39.23 -4.44 -17.37
N ARG A 188 39.02 -4.38 -18.70
CA ARG A 188 39.89 -3.64 -19.64
C ARG A 188 39.11 -2.55 -20.38
N PHE A 189 39.42 -1.29 -20.11
CA PHE A 189 38.82 -0.13 -20.77
C PHE A 189 39.73 0.37 -21.88
N ASP A 190 39.22 0.50 -23.10
CA ASP A 190 39.96 1.13 -24.19
C ASP A 190 39.97 2.64 -24.02
N ILE A 191 41.15 3.18 -23.69
CA ILE A 191 41.38 4.61 -23.48
C ILE A 191 42.20 5.22 -24.63
N THR A 192 42.40 4.48 -25.73
CA THR A 192 43.12 4.97 -26.93
C THR A 192 42.58 6.32 -27.42
N PRO A 193 41.24 6.55 -27.50
CA PRO A 193 40.71 7.83 -27.96
C PRO A 193 41.17 9.02 -27.13
N LEU A 194 41.47 8.82 -25.84
CA LEU A 194 41.88 9.87 -24.91
C LEU A 194 43.26 10.46 -25.26
N PHE A 195 44.11 9.65 -25.91
CA PHE A 195 45.44 10.06 -26.38
C PHE A 195 45.46 10.45 -27.86
N ALA A 196 44.63 9.80 -28.68
CA ALA A 196 44.65 9.94 -30.13
C ALA A 196 43.80 11.11 -30.67
N THR A 197 42.84 11.61 -29.89
CA THR A 197 41.91 12.67 -30.32
C THR A 197 42.04 13.92 -29.46
N ASN A 198 41.53 15.06 -29.92
CA ASN A 198 41.49 16.31 -29.13
C ASN A 198 40.31 16.36 -28.14
N VAL A 199 39.66 15.22 -27.86
CA VAL A 199 38.45 15.14 -27.01
C VAL A 199 38.69 15.63 -25.58
N LEU A 200 39.89 15.38 -25.03
CA LEU A 200 40.23 15.80 -23.65
C LEU A 200 41.05 17.09 -23.58
N ALA A 201 42.03 17.24 -24.47
CA ALA A 201 42.93 18.39 -24.52
C ALA A 201 43.44 18.62 -25.95
N PRO A 202 43.70 19.89 -26.33
CA PRO A 202 44.09 20.24 -27.70
C PRO A 202 45.51 19.76 -28.05
N SER A 203 46.46 19.80 -27.10
CA SER A 203 47.84 19.39 -27.37
C SER A 203 48.13 17.94 -26.97
N ALA A 204 48.98 17.26 -27.74
CA ALA A 204 49.38 15.88 -27.44
C ALA A 204 50.07 15.75 -26.06
N GLY A 205 50.86 16.76 -25.65
CA GLY A 205 51.54 16.76 -24.35
C GLY A 205 50.58 16.85 -23.16
N GLU A 206 49.52 17.66 -23.25
CA GLU A 206 48.50 17.74 -22.20
C GLU A 206 47.69 16.45 -22.08
N ARG A 207 47.41 15.77 -23.21
CA ARG A 207 46.74 14.46 -23.20
C ARG A 207 47.54 13.40 -22.44
N LEU A 208 48.87 13.40 -22.59
CA LEU A 208 49.74 12.46 -21.88
C LEU A 208 49.74 12.68 -20.36
N LEU A 209 49.53 13.91 -19.90
CA LEU A 209 49.49 14.23 -18.46
C LEU A 209 48.12 13.94 -17.82
N MET A 210 47.07 13.66 -18.59
CA MET A 210 45.72 13.46 -18.05
C MET A 210 45.65 12.28 -17.05
N PRO A 211 46.16 11.07 -17.36
CA PRO A 211 46.10 9.93 -16.42
C PRO A 211 46.89 10.18 -15.14
N GLU A 212 47.88 11.06 -15.18
CA GLU A 212 48.74 11.43 -14.06
C GLU A 212 48.13 12.52 -13.18
N ARG A 213 47.58 13.58 -13.78
CA ARG A 213 47.05 14.75 -13.06
C ARG A 213 45.60 14.54 -12.60
N CYS A 214 44.75 14.05 -13.50
CA CYS A 214 43.31 13.98 -13.29
C CYS A 214 42.85 12.53 -13.09
N GLY A 215 43.31 11.60 -13.92
CA GLY A 215 42.93 10.20 -13.82
C GLY A 215 41.44 9.94 -14.10
N PHE A 216 40.85 9.00 -13.38
CA PHE A 216 39.52 8.45 -13.62
C PHE A 216 38.70 8.40 -12.32
N LEU A 217 37.38 8.59 -12.45
CA LEU A 217 36.39 8.22 -11.45
C LEU A 217 35.85 6.83 -11.78
N LEU A 218 35.84 5.94 -10.79
CA LEU A 218 35.33 4.57 -10.89
C LEU A 218 34.08 4.40 -10.03
N ARG A 219 33.06 3.72 -10.56
CA ARG A 219 31.84 3.34 -9.83
C ARG A 219 31.32 1.98 -10.30
N LYS A 220 30.63 1.26 -9.42
CA LYS A 220 29.88 0.06 -9.79
C LYS A 220 28.56 0.45 -10.47
N LEU A 221 28.12 -0.33 -11.46
CA LEU A 221 26.90 -0.04 -12.22
C LEU A 221 25.62 -0.60 -11.56
N GLU A 222 25.66 -1.83 -11.04
CA GLU A 222 24.47 -2.57 -10.60
C GLU A 222 23.92 -2.02 -9.28
N THR A 223 22.79 -1.33 -9.33
CA THR A 223 22.08 -0.82 -8.14
C THR A 223 21.18 -1.88 -7.47
N TYR A 224 20.83 -2.92 -8.21
CA TYR A 224 20.09 -4.11 -7.80
C TYR A 224 20.35 -5.23 -8.83
N ASP A 225 19.84 -6.45 -8.62
CA ASP A 225 19.93 -7.52 -9.64
C ASP A 225 18.68 -8.41 -9.61
N THR A 226 17.94 -8.44 -10.72
CA THR A 226 16.73 -9.24 -10.87
C THR A 226 16.98 -10.75 -10.93
N ARG A 227 18.23 -11.20 -11.06
CA ARG A 227 18.61 -12.62 -10.92
C ARG A 227 18.13 -13.21 -9.60
N TYR A 228 18.12 -12.40 -8.53
CA TYR A 228 17.73 -12.81 -7.19
C TYR A 228 16.22 -12.66 -6.91
N ARG A 229 15.40 -12.49 -7.96
CA ARG A 229 13.94 -12.51 -7.81
C ARG A 229 13.46 -13.92 -7.47
N GLU A 230 12.71 -14.03 -6.38
CA GLU A 230 12.08 -15.28 -5.97
C GLU A 230 10.78 -15.57 -6.71
N ARG A 231 10.52 -16.85 -6.98
CA ARG A 231 9.28 -17.28 -7.66
C ARG A 231 8.05 -17.01 -6.81
N GLY A 232 7.06 -16.33 -7.38
CA GLY A 232 5.79 -16.01 -6.72
C GLY A 232 5.87 -14.87 -5.71
N ASN A 233 6.99 -14.16 -5.62
CA ASN A 233 7.22 -13.10 -4.65
C ASN A 233 7.36 -11.74 -5.32
N ALA A 234 6.47 -10.80 -4.99
CA ALA A 234 6.47 -9.45 -5.54
C ALA A 234 7.33 -8.45 -4.73
N TYR A 235 7.85 -8.84 -3.56
CA TYR A 235 8.48 -7.93 -2.58
C TYR A 235 10.02 -7.82 -2.72
N GLU A 236 10.60 -8.44 -3.76
CA GLU A 236 11.98 -8.22 -4.22
C GLU A 236 13.07 -8.26 -3.11
N TRP A 237 12.90 -9.10 -2.08
CA TRP A 237 13.67 -9.04 -0.83
C TRP A 237 15.20 -9.11 -0.99
N GLN A 238 15.70 -9.92 -1.93
CA GLN A 238 17.13 -10.23 -2.10
C GLN A 238 17.81 -9.45 -3.26
N MET A 239 17.03 -8.70 -4.04
CA MET A 239 17.52 -7.95 -5.20
C MET A 239 18.37 -6.69 -4.88
N PRO A 240 18.21 -5.97 -3.75
CA PRO A 240 18.91 -4.72 -3.47
C PRO A 240 20.41 -4.90 -3.20
N ILE A 241 21.21 -5.09 -4.24
CA ILE A 241 22.66 -5.31 -4.13
C ILE A 241 23.50 -4.04 -4.37
N GLY A 242 22.87 -2.87 -4.51
CA GLY A 242 23.55 -1.61 -4.85
C GLY A 242 24.67 -1.23 -3.90
N GLY A 243 24.47 -1.40 -2.59
CA GLY A 243 25.45 -1.07 -1.55
C GLY A 243 26.63 -2.04 -1.46
N HIS A 244 26.54 -3.23 -2.06
CA HIS A 244 27.61 -4.23 -2.02
C HIS A 244 28.85 -3.69 -2.72
N GLY A 245 29.93 -3.49 -1.97
CA GLY A 245 31.19 -2.98 -2.51
C GLY A 245 31.89 -4.00 -3.39
N LEU A 246 32.45 -3.55 -4.51
CA LEU A 246 33.34 -4.30 -5.40
C LEU A 246 34.76 -3.76 -5.21
N THR A 247 35.71 -4.64 -4.90
CA THR A 247 37.12 -4.27 -4.65
C THR A 247 38.02 -4.78 -5.77
N PHE A 248 38.90 -3.91 -6.26
CA PHE A 248 39.98 -4.28 -7.17
C PHE A 248 41.33 -4.37 -6.46
N ALA A 249 42.14 -5.34 -6.84
CA ALA A 249 43.46 -5.60 -6.26
C ALA A 249 44.48 -4.56 -6.73
N ALA A 250 44.55 -4.34 -8.04
CA ALA A 250 45.51 -3.45 -8.68
C ALA A 250 44.90 -2.76 -9.91
N ALA A 251 45.53 -1.67 -10.33
CA ALA A 251 45.22 -0.98 -11.57
C ALA A 251 46.50 -0.76 -12.39
N ARG A 252 46.41 -0.85 -13.72
CA ARG A 252 47.55 -0.61 -14.63
C ARG A 252 47.11 0.09 -15.91
N LEU A 253 47.99 0.93 -16.46
CA LEU A 253 47.87 1.40 -17.84
C LEU A 253 48.72 0.50 -18.73
N VAL A 254 48.09 -0.13 -19.71
CA VAL A 254 48.71 -1.03 -20.68
C VAL A 254 48.75 -0.35 -22.03
N LEU A 255 49.95 -0.05 -22.53
CA LEU A 255 50.15 0.59 -23.83
C LEU A 255 50.67 -0.44 -24.81
N THR A 256 49.97 -0.63 -25.93
CA THR A 256 50.48 -1.37 -27.08
C THR A 256 51.06 -0.38 -28.07
N LEU A 257 52.36 -0.51 -28.33
CA LEU A 257 53.14 0.39 -29.16
C LEU A 257 53.62 -0.33 -30.41
N ARG A 258 53.68 0.39 -31.52
CA ARG A 258 54.22 -0.10 -32.80
C ARG A 258 55.48 0.68 -33.18
N PRO A 259 56.56 0.04 -33.67
CA PRO A 259 57.70 0.72 -34.27
C PRO A 259 57.31 1.65 -35.42
N ILE A 260 58.00 2.77 -35.54
CA ILE A 260 57.98 3.63 -36.73
C ILE A 260 59.40 4.02 -37.15
N THR A 261 59.60 4.31 -38.43
CA THR A 261 60.83 4.94 -38.94
C THR A 261 60.76 6.45 -38.69
N GLY A 262 61.30 6.90 -37.56
CA GLY A 262 61.35 8.32 -37.15
C GLY A 262 61.14 8.51 -35.65
N THR A 263 61.28 9.73 -35.14
CA THR A 263 61.02 10.07 -33.73
C THR A 263 59.71 10.83 -33.57
N VAL A 264 58.86 10.44 -32.61
CA VAL A 264 57.65 11.21 -32.28
C VAL A 264 58.03 12.42 -31.43
N ALA A 265 57.80 13.62 -31.96
CA ALA A 265 57.99 14.86 -31.21
C ALA A 265 56.80 15.09 -30.26
N VAL A 266 56.97 14.79 -28.97
CA VAL A 266 56.02 15.16 -27.91
C VAL A 266 56.74 16.01 -26.86
N THR A 267 56.26 17.23 -26.66
CA THR A 267 56.71 18.13 -25.59
C THR A 267 55.68 18.13 -24.48
N LEU A 268 56.09 17.71 -23.28
CA LEU A 268 55.25 17.82 -22.09
C LEU A 268 55.29 19.27 -21.58
N PRO A 269 54.16 19.84 -21.11
CA PRO A 269 54.13 21.16 -20.48
C PRO A 269 55.18 21.34 -19.37
N ALA A 270 55.74 22.55 -19.25
CA ALA A 270 56.74 22.89 -18.23
C ALA A 270 56.12 23.04 -16.84
N ASP A 271 54.88 23.56 -16.75
CA ASP A 271 54.10 23.53 -15.52
C ASP A 271 53.50 22.13 -15.33
N ARG A 272 54.25 21.31 -14.58
CA ARG A 272 53.85 19.97 -14.16
C ARG A 272 53.21 19.95 -12.78
N GLY A 273 53.11 21.13 -12.13
CA GLY A 273 52.50 21.24 -10.82
C GLY A 273 51.04 20.79 -10.86
N LEU A 274 50.67 19.94 -9.92
CA LEU A 274 49.29 19.99 -9.46
C LEU A 274 49.19 21.36 -8.77
N ALA A 275 48.43 22.31 -9.33
CA ALA A 275 48.23 23.63 -8.72
C ALA A 275 47.42 23.49 -7.42
N GLN A 276 48.03 22.92 -6.39
CA GLN A 276 47.38 22.16 -5.31
C GLN A 276 47.06 22.95 -4.06
N ARG A 277 47.44 24.23 -4.00
CA ARG A 277 47.33 25.01 -2.75
C ARG A 277 46.74 26.40 -2.95
N THR A 278 46.48 26.82 -4.18
CA THR A 278 45.76 28.06 -4.47
C THR A 278 44.27 27.77 -4.54
N SER A 279 43.51 28.42 -3.64
CA SER A 279 42.06 28.41 -3.73
C SER A 279 41.63 29.03 -5.07
N ASP A 280 40.68 28.40 -5.74
CA ASP A 280 40.09 28.91 -6.99
C ASP A 280 38.78 29.67 -6.76
N GLY A 281 38.43 29.95 -5.50
CA GLY A 281 37.20 30.62 -5.10
C GLY A 281 35.93 29.77 -5.15
N SER A 282 36.04 28.48 -5.50
CA SER A 282 34.92 27.53 -5.42
C SER A 282 34.47 27.28 -3.96
N LYS A 283 33.24 26.79 -3.79
CA LYS A 283 32.61 26.55 -2.47
C LYS A 283 32.12 25.10 -2.35
N PRO A 284 31.97 24.55 -1.12
CA PRO A 284 31.37 23.24 -0.91
C PRO A 284 30.02 23.08 -1.59
N THR A 285 29.76 21.90 -2.17
CA THR A 285 28.55 21.62 -2.95
C THR A 285 27.54 20.75 -2.21
N ALA A 286 27.99 19.96 -1.23
CA ALA A 286 27.20 19.22 -0.27
C ALA A 286 27.36 19.88 1.11
N MET A 287 26.28 20.49 1.63
CA MET A 287 26.30 21.19 2.91
C MET A 287 25.04 20.87 3.72
N LEU A 288 25.21 20.83 5.05
CA LEU A 288 24.09 20.83 5.98
C LEU A 288 23.74 22.27 6.32
N SER A 289 22.45 22.61 6.27
CA SER A 289 21.97 23.88 6.83
C SER A 289 22.27 23.94 8.33
N PRO A 290 22.55 25.13 8.89
CA PRO A 290 22.68 25.31 10.34
C PRO A 290 21.44 24.82 11.09
N MET A 291 21.63 24.20 12.25
CA MET A 291 20.54 23.64 13.06
C MET A 291 19.41 24.63 13.38
N PRO A 292 19.67 25.92 13.72
CA PRO A 292 18.61 26.90 13.93
C PRO A 292 17.74 27.14 12.70
N GLU A 293 18.33 27.08 11.51
CA GLU A 293 17.60 27.24 10.24
C GLU A 293 16.72 26.01 9.96
N LEU A 294 17.25 24.81 10.18
CA LEU A 294 16.48 23.56 10.04
C LEU A 294 15.29 23.53 11.01
N ALA A 295 15.50 23.94 12.26
CA ALA A 295 14.44 24.09 13.25
C ALA A 295 13.34 25.04 12.82
N GLN A 296 13.71 26.22 12.32
CA GLN A 296 12.75 27.19 11.82
C GLN A 296 11.95 26.65 10.62
N ARG A 297 12.61 25.93 9.70
CA ARG A 297 11.94 25.31 8.55
C ARG A 297 10.94 24.22 8.99
N ALA A 298 11.35 23.34 9.91
CA ALA A 298 10.49 22.27 10.44
C ALA A 298 9.27 22.83 11.17
N GLN A 299 9.48 23.82 12.06
CA GLN A 299 8.41 24.49 12.78
C GLN A 299 7.44 25.20 11.83
N ARG A 300 7.96 25.90 10.81
CA ARG A 300 7.13 26.56 9.80
C ARG A 300 6.23 25.57 9.05
N THR A 301 6.74 24.39 8.69
CA THR A 301 5.93 23.34 8.05
C THR A 301 4.74 22.94 8.94
N ILE A 302 4.96 22.74 10.24
CA ILE A 302 3.88 22.40 11.18
C ILE A 302 2.90 23.56 11.36
N GLU A 303 3.40 24.78 11.58
CA GLU A 303 2.56 25.96 11.78
C GLU A 303 1.69 26.26 10.57
N GLN A 304 2.25 26.17 9.35
CA GLN A 304 1.50 26.33 8.11
C GLN A 304 0.43 25.24 7.95
N GLY A 305 0.74 23.99 8.30
CA GLY A 305 -0.22 22.89 8.22
C GLY A 305 -1.37 23.02 9.22
N LEU A 306 -1.16 23.69 10.35
CA LEU A 306 -2.18 23.92 11.38
C LEU A 306 -2.92 25.26 11.22
N ALA A 307 -2.45 26.14 10.34
CA ALA A 307 -3.03 27.48 10.15
C ALA A 307 -4.49 27.40 9.68
N GLY A 308 -5.33 28.27 10.27
CA GLY A 308 -6.75 28.39 9.89
C GLY A 308 -7.67 27.26 10.39
N ARG A 309 -7.14 26.28 11.14
CA ARG A 309 -7.93 25.17 11.68
C ARG A 309 -8.58 25.53 13.01
N PRO A 310 -9.76 24.97 13.33
CA PRO A 310 -10.35 25.09 14.66
C PRO A 310 -9.43 24.52 15.75
N ALA A 311 -9.46 25.13 16.94
CA ALA A 311 -8.61 24.72 18.07
C ALA A 311 -8.78 23.24 18.46
N TRP A 312 -10.02 22.73 18.45
CA TRP A 312 -10.30 21.32 18.73
C TRP A 312 -9.62 20.39 17.71
N GLN A 313 -9.58 20.75 16.44
CA GLN A 313 -8.96 19.93 15.39
C GLN A 313 -7.43 19.90 15.56
N VAL A 314 -6.84 21.06 15.87
CA VAL A 314 -5.41 21.16 16.19
C VAL A 314 -5.05 20.28 17.40
N GLU A 315 -5.90 20.25 18.42
CA GLU A 315 -5.72 19.37 19.58
C GLU A 315 -5.72 17.88 19.20
N ARG A 316 -6.71 17.43 18.42
CA ARG A 316 -6.79 16.03 17.93
C ARG A 316 -5.56 15.64 17.10
N ILE A 317 -5.04 16.53 16.27
CA ILE A 317 -3.80 16.29 15.49
C ILE A 317 -2.60 16.15 16.45
N ARG A 318 -2.47 17.06 17.43
CA ARG A 318 -1.38 17.03 18.42
C ARG A 318 -1.44 15.81 19.34
N GLU A 319 -2.63 15.30 19.63
CA GLU A 319 -2.83 14.04 20.37
C GLU A 319 -2.16 12.86 19.65
N LEU A 320 -2.45 12.69 18.35
CA LEU A 320 -1.86 11.62 17.56
C LEU A 320 -0.35 11.84 17.32
N GLN A 321 0.08 13.08 17.11
CA GLN A 321 1.50 13.42 16.97
C GLN A 321 2.30 13.02 18.21
N ARG A 322 1.77 13.24 19.42
CA ARG A 322 2.42 12.86 20.69
C ARG A 322 2.57 11.35 20.86
N VAL A 323 1.63 10.56 20.34
CA VAL A 323 1.73 9.09 20.36
C VAL A 323 2.84 8.60 19.43
N GLY A 324 2.96 9.22 18.24
CA GLY A 324 4.03 8.93 17.28
C GLY A 324 3.92 7.54 16.65
N GLY A 325 5.07 6.86 16.52
CA GLY A 325 5.19 5.52 15.95
C GLY A 325 5.53 5.48 14.45
N ASP A 326 5.68 6.64 13.81
CA ASP A 326 5.99 6.78 12.38
C ASP A 326 7.41 7.33 12.11
N ASN A 327 7.85 7.25 10.86
CA ASN A 327 9.17 7.77 10.45
C ASN A 327 9.18 9.25 10.04
N VAL A 328 8.03 9.94 10.09
CA VAL A 328 7.83 11.31 9.55
C VAL A 328 7.76 12.36 10.66
N SER A 329 6.95 12.16 11.70
CA SER A 329 6.82 13.07 12.86
C SER A 329 8.17 13.45 13.48
N PRO A 330 9.16 12.56 13.59
CA PRO A 330 10.48 12.93 14.11
C PRO A 330 11.19 14.04 13.31
N TRP A 331 10.86 14.26 12.04
CA TRP A 331 11.41 15.36 11.24
C TRP A 331 10.86 16.74 11.62
N ALA A 332 9.74 16.78 12.34
CA ALA A 332 9.25 18.00 12.98
C ALA A 332 10.09 18.38 14.22
N GLU A 333 10.78 17.40 14.82
CA GLU A 333 11.53 17.53 16.07
C GLU A 333 13.04 17.53 15.81
N VAL A 334 13.53 18.66 15.30
CA VAL A 334 14.97 18.87 15.01
C VAL A 334 15.68 19.75 16.06
N THR A 335 14.98 20.15 17.13
CA THR A 335 15.52 20.96 18.24
C THR A 335 15.83 20.13 19.49
N GLY A 336 16.55 20.73 20.45
CA GLY A 336 16.83 20.13 21.77
C GLY A 336 18.24 19.55 21.93
N PRO A 337 18.59 19.05 23.14
CA PRO A 337 19.96 18.61 23.47
C PRO A 337 20.51 17.49 22.57
N LYS A 338 19.62 16.69 21.98
CA LYS A 338 19.94 15.62 21.02
C LYS A 338 19.47 15.91 19.59
N GLY A 339 19.01 17.14 19.29
CA GLY A 339 18.36 17.47 18.02
C GLY A 339 19.27 17.27 16.81
N GLU A 340 20.53 17.72 16.89
CA GLU A 340 21.52 17.53 15.81
C GLU A 340 21.89 16.06 15.62
N GLU A 341 22.17 15.35 16.72
CA GLU A 341 22.50 13.92 16.68
C GLU A 341 21.37 13.10 16.06
N SER A 342 20.13 13.31 16.52
CA SER A 342 18.95 12.64 15.98
C SER A 342 18.70 12.97 14.50
N TYR A 343 18.87 14.23 14.11
CA TYR A 343 18.74 14.63 12.71
C TYR A 343 19.81 13.95 11.82
N ARG A 344 21.08 13.97 12.24
CA ARG A 344 22.17 13.29 11.51
C ARG A 344 21.95 11.78 11.44
N LYS A 345 21.46 11.17 12.52
CA LYS A 345 21.11 9.74 12.55
C LYS A 345 20.02 9.42 11.52
N ARG A 346 18.96 10.22 11.43
CA ARG A 346 17.89 10.06 10.44
C ARG A 346 18.39 10.20 8.99
N LEU A 347 19.28 11.15 8.74
CA LEU A 347 19.94 11.26 7.42
C LEU A 347 20.78 10.02 7.11
N ALA A 348 21.52 9.50 8.09
CA ALA A 348 22.31 8.29 7.92
C ALA A 348 21.45 7.05 7.66
N GLU A 349 20.34 6.88 8.40
CA GLU A 349 19.36 5.80 8.19
C GLU A 349 18.74 5.86 6.80
N MET A 350 18.36 7.06 6.34
CA MET A 350 17.84 7.26 4.98
C MET A 350 18.88 6.90 3.93
N MET A 351 20.13 7.35 4.09
CA MET A 351 21.23 7.06 3.17
C MET A 351 21.70 5.60 3.22
N ALA A 352 21.45 4.88 4.31
CA ALA A 352 21.78 3.46 4.44
C ALA A 352 20.85 2.56 3.61
N MET A 353 19.73 3.08 3.12
CA MET A 353 18.78 2.29 2.34
C MET A 353 19.28 2.10 0.89
N PRO A 354 19.59 0.87 0.42
CA PRO A 354 19.97 0.69 -0.97
C PRO A 354 18.79 0.94 -1.92
N PRO A 355 19.03 1.39 -3.16
CA PRO A 355 18.00 1.43 -4.19
C PRO A 355 17.31 0.07 -4.34
N ARG A 356 16.02 0.08 -4.68
CA ARG A 356 15.18 -1.13 -4.80
C ARG A 356 14.87 -1.85 -3.47
N TYR A 357 15.31 -1.34 -2.31
CA TYR A 357 14.94 -1.92 -1.02
C TYR A 357 13.43 -1.84 -0.79
N TRP A 358 12.76 -2.97 -0.56
CA TRP A 358 11.31 -2.96 -0.32
C TRP A 358 11.01 -2.42 1.08
N LEU A 359 10.44 -1.22 1.17
CA LEU A 359 10.04 -0.57 2.42
C LEU A 359 8.73 -1.09 3.03
N GLY A 360 8.05 -2.05 2.39
CA GLY A 360 6.70 -2.40 2.82
C GLY A 360 5.75 -1.21 2.66
N TRP A 361 4.88 -1.03 3.64
CA TRP A 361 3.87 0.04 3.64
C TRP A 361 4.42 1.38 4.13
N ASP A 362 5.64 1.40 4.70
CA ASP A 362 6.38 2.62 5.05
C ASP A 362 6.86 3.41 3.83
N ILE A 363 6.64 2.89 2.62
CA ILE A 363 6.84 3.66 1.39
C ILE A 363 6.05 4.98 1.38
N ALA A 364 4.89 5.01 2.07
CA ALA A 364 4.12 6.24 2.28
C ALA A 364 4.90 7.27 3.13
N ASP A 365 5.61 6.83 4.18
CA ASP A 365 6.45 7.72 4.99
C ASP A 365 7.57 8.33 4.16
N HIS A 366 8.23 7.53 3.32
CA HIS A 366 9.33 7.99 2.48
C HIS A 366 8.87 9.10 1.51
N LEU A 367 7.69 8.95 0.89
CA LEU A 367 7.09 10.00 0.06
C LEU A 367 6.62 11.20 0.90
N LEU A 368 6.04 10.97 2.08
CA LEU A 368 5.55 12.05 2.93
C LEU A 368 6.68 12.93 3.47
N ILE A 369 7.83 12.35 3.83
CA ILE A 369 9.04 13.09 4.20
C ILE A 369 9.49 13.99 3.04
N TRP A 370 9.50 13.48 1.80
CA TRP A 370 9.84 14.29 0.62
C TRP A 370 8.92 15.51 0.49
N HIS A 371 7.61 15.30 0.63
CA HIS A 371 6.63 16.37 0.40
C HIS A 371 6.53 17.38 1.56
N LEU A 372 6.61 16.94 2.83
CA LEU A 372 6.50 17.84 3.99
C LEU A 372 7.84 18.44 4.40
N PHE A 373 8.88 17.62 4.40
CA PHE A 373 10.17 17.93 5.02
C PHE A 373 11.34 17.83 4.03
N GLY A 374 11.07 17.75 2.72
CA GLY A 374 12.12 17.69 1.69
C GLY A 374 13.07 18.88 1.75
N ASN A 375 12.59 20.06 2.20
CA ASN A 375 13.42 21.25 2.39
C ASN A 375 14.42 21.15 3.56
N LEU A 376 14.28 20.15 4.43
CA LEU A 376 15.24 19.80 5.48
C LEU A 376 16.32 18.85 4.97
N LEU A 377 16.11 18.21 3.82
CA LEU A 377 17.06 17.27 3.26
C LEU A 377 18.14 18.01 2.46
N PRO A 378 19.43 17.74 2.71
CA PRO A 378 20.52 18.24 1.89
C PRO A 378 20.54 17.55 0.51
N ASP A 379 21.12 18.21 -0.49
CA ASP A 379 21.03 17.75 -1.89
C ASP A 379 21.50 16.31 -2.13
N PRO A 380 22.62 15.82 -1.56
CA PRO A 380 23.04 14.42 -1.74
C PRO A 380 22.00 13.40 -1.25
N VAL A 381 21.25 13.75 -0.20
CA VAL A 381 20.20 12.89 0.36
C VAL A 381 18.96 12.91 -0.54
N ARG A 382 18.63 14.07 -1.12
CA ARG A 382 17.56 14.17 -2.14
C ARG A 382 17.90 13.36 -3.39
N ASP A 383 19.14 13.43 -3.86
CA ASP A 383 19.62 12.64 -5.00
C ASP A 383 19.60 11.14 -4.69
N HIS A 384 19.91 10.75 -3.45
CA HIS A 384 19.77 9.37 -3.00
C HIS A 384 18.30 8.88 -3.05
N MET A 385 17.35 9.67 -2.55
CA MET A 385 15.92 9.35 -2.64
C MET A 385 15.45 9.25 -4.10
N LYS A 386 15.94 10.14 -4.98
CA LYS A 386 15.68 10.07 -6.43
C LYS A 386 16.21 8.76 -7.02
N ASN A 387 17.45 8.38 -6.70
CA ASN A 387 18.05 7.13 -7.18
C ASN A 387 17.27 5.89 -6.72
N TYR A 388 16.73 5.90 -5.51
CA TYR A 388 15.83 4.85 -5.02
C TYR A 388 14.60 4.70 -5.92
N TRP A 389 13.92 5.81 -6.25
CA TRP A 389 12.74 5.79 -7.11
C TRP A 389 13.07 5.49 -8.57
N THR A 390 14.19 5.98 -9.10
CA THR A 390 14.69 5.64 -10.44
C THR A 390 14.91 4.13 -10.58
N ALA A 391 15.47 3.47 -9.57
CA ALA A 391 15.68 2.02 -9.59
C ALA A 391 14.37 1.22 -9.62
N TRP A 392 13.34 1.68 -8.89
CA TRP A 392 12.02 1.05 -8.88
C TRP A 392 11.21 1.31 -10.15
N LEU A 393 11.26 2.54 -10.69
CA LEU A 393 10.35 2.99 -11.73
C LEU A 393 10.91 2.89 -13.15
N GLN A 394 12.23 2.69 -13.28
CA GLN A 394 12.96 2.55 -14.55
C GLN A 394 12.46 3.55 -15.61
N PRO A 395 12.70 4.86 -15.38
CA PRO A 395 11.98 5.93 -16.08
C PRO A 395 12.27 5.99 -17.58
N ASP A 396 13.38 5.40 -18.02
CA ASP A 396 13.79 5.24 -19.41
C ASP A 396 12.95 4.20 -20.18
N LEU A 397 12.14 3.41 -19.49
CA LEU A 397 11.33 2.35 -20.10
C LEU A 397 9.85 2.74 -20.23
N PRO A 398 9.24 2.52 -21.41
CA PRO A 398 7.80 2.63 -21.56
C PRO A 398 7.12 1.43 -20.87
N THR A 399 5.84 1.58 -20.55
CA THR A 399 5.01 0.56 -19.88
C THR A 399 4.98 -0.76 -20.63
N SER A 400 4.91 -0.72 -21.96
CA SER A 400 4.90 -1.91 -22.82
C SER A 400 6.17 -2.75 -22.76
N ALA A 401 7.24 -2.23 -22.16
CA ALA A 401 8.48 -2.98 -21.96
C ALA A 401 8.47 -3.79 -20.67
N PHE A 402 7.48 -3.64 -19.79
CA PHE A 402 7.38 -4.36 -18.53
C PHE A 402 6.56 -5.65 -18.67
N VAL A 403 6.80 -6.57 -17.75
CA VAL A 403 6.02 -7.79 -17.52
C VAL A 403 5.52 -7.82 -16.08
N PRO A 404 4.42 -8.55 -15.80
CA PRO A 404 3.86 -8.61 -14.45
C PRO A 404 4.90 -9.12 -13.43
N PRO A 405 5.08 -8.47 -12.28
CA PRO A 405 6.21 -8.74 -11.38
C PRO A 405 6.17 -10.11 -10.69
N HIS A 406 5.00 -10.75 -10.65
CA HIS A 406 4.80 -12.10 -10.11
C HIS A 406 4.81 -13.20 -11.20
N SER A 407 4.95 -12.83 -12.48
CA SER A 407 4.95 -13.78 -13.59
C SER A 407 6.23 -14.61 -13.66
N ALA A 408 6.16 -15.77 -14.31
CA ALA A 408 7.34 -16.56 -14.65
C ALA A 408 8.30 -15.78 -15.56
N ASP A 409 7.75 -14.97 -16.49
CA ASP A 409 8.55 -14.15 -17.41
C ASP A 409 9.44 -13.14 -16.70
N ALA A 410 8.95 -12.52 -15.61
CA ALA A 410 9.75 -11.60 -14.79
C ALA A 410 11.01 -12.25 -14.21
N ILE A 411 10.95 -13.55 -13.94
CA ILE A 411 12.05 -14.34 -13.36
C ILE A 411 13.00 -14.82 -14.48
N ASP A 412 12.43 -15.35 -15.55
CA ASP A 412 13.21 -15.91 -16.65
C ASP A 412 13.80 -14.84 -17.58
N TYR A 413 13.38 -13.57 -17.44
CA TYR A 413 13.91 -12.46 -18.23
C TYR A 413 15.43 -12.34 -18.14
N TRP A 414 16.00 -12.36 -16.93
CA TRP A 414 17.45 -12.28 -16.75
C TRP A 414 18.17 -13.48 -17.37
N ARG A 415 17.61 -14.69 -17.25
CA ARG A 415 18.23 -15.90 -17.82
C ARG A 415 18.40 -15.79 -19.32
N ARG A 416 17.41 -15.20 -20.01
CA ARG A 416 17.38 -15.01 -21.47
C ARG A 416 18.25 -13.85 -21.93
N ASN A 417 18.24 -12.72 -21.22
CA ASN A 417 18.78 -11.45 -21.72
C ASN A 417 20.06 -11.00 -21.01
N LYS A 418 20.39 -11.58 -19.85
CA LYS A 418 21.50 -11.16 -18.97
C LYS A 418 21.43 -9.69 -18.54
N ASP A 419 20.24 -9.10 -18.60
CA ASP A 419 19.95 -7.76 -18.11
C ASP A 419 19.57 -7.80 -16.63
N TRP A 420 20.46 -7.27 -15.78
CA TRP A 420 20.30 -7.21 -14.33
C TRP A 420 19.15 -6.31 -13.88
N ARG A 421 18.78 -5.31 -14.68
CA ARG A 421 17.69 -4.38 -14.38
C ARG A 421 16.32 -5.05 -14.47
N GLY A 422 16.23 -6.10 -15.28
CA GLY A 422 14.98 -6.80 -15.57
C GLY A 422 13.92 -5.91 -16.21
N ARG A 423 12.71 -6.46 -16.33
CA ARG A 423 11.55 -5.78 -16.91
C ARG A 423 10.32 -5.90 -16.02
N ALA A 424 10.52 -5.90 -14.71
CA ALA A 424 9.46 -6.01 -13.74
C ALA A 424 9.62 -4.95 -12.65
N SER A 425 8.50 -4.45 -12.13
CA SER A 425 8.45 -3.53 -11.01
C SER A 425 7.12 -3.69 -10.28
N PHE A 426 7.14 -3.63 -8.95
CA PHE A 426 5.94 -3.60 -8.12
C PHE A 426 5.06 -2.37 -8.43
N PHE A 427 5.70 -1.21 -8.65
CA PHE A 427 5.02 0.07 -8.76
C PHE A 427 4.56 0.41 -10.18
N ARG A 428 5.10 -0.21 -11.23
CA ARG A 428 4.72 0.03 -12.64
C ARG A 428 3.78 -1.08 -13.14
N ASP A 429 3.48 -1.10 -14.45
CA ASP A 429 2.77 -2.18 -15.18
C ASP A 429 1.86 -3.07 -14.30
N GLY A 430 2.29 -4.29 -13.97
CA GLY A 430 1.72 -5.18 -12.94
C GLY A 430 0.50 -4.67 -12.18
N TYR A 431 0.71 -3.98 -11.05
CA TYR A 431 -0.37 -3.59 -10.14
C TYR A 431 -1.08 -2.26 -10.50
N ASN A 432 -0.74 -1.61 -11.62
CA ASN A 432 -1.54 -0.52 -12.20
C ASN A 432 -2.46 -1.00 -13.32
N TYR A 433 -2.19 -2.17 -13.91
CA TYR A 433 -2.95 -2.72 -15.03
C TYR A 433 -3.62 -4.07 -14.70
N ALA A 434 -3.27 -4.70 -13.58
CA ALA A 434 -3.89 -5.93 -13.09
C ALA A 434 -4.45 -5.80 -11.68
N VAL A 435 -5.61 -6.42 -11.46
CA VAL A 435 -6.28 -6.50 -10.16
C VAL A 435 -5.44 -7.32 -9.18
N SER A 436 -5.21 -6.79 -7.97
CA SER A 436 -4.57 -7.50 -6.86
C SER A 436 -5.45 -7.44 -5.62
N THR A 437 -4.88 -7.41 -4.41
CA THR A 437 -5.63 -6.88 -3.26
C THR A 437 -5.67 -5.36 -3.34
N GLN A 438 -6.71 -4.77 -2.77
CA GLN A 438 -6.98 -3.35 -2.84
C GLN A 438 -5.79 -2.50 -2.37
N ASN A 439 -5.21 -2.77 -1.20
CA ASN A 439 -4.03 -2.07 -0.69
C ASN A 439 -2.80 -2.13 -1.63
N PHE A 440 -2.64 -3.20 -2.42
CA PHE A 440 -1.53 -3.34 -3.38
C PHE A 440 -1.71 -2.40 -4.55
N ASN A 441 -2.91 -2.37 -5.13
CA ASN A 441 -3.20 -1.47 -6.25
C ASN A 441 -3.08 0.00 -5.80
N HIS A 442 -3.51 0.34 -4.58
CA HIS A 442 -3.35 1.70 -4.04
C HIS A 442 -1.88 2.07 -3.84
N THR A 443 -1.08 1.18 -3.23
CA THR A 443 0.33 1.44 -2.96
C THR A 443 1.16 1.50 -4.25
N ALA A 444 0.87 0.62 -5.22
CA ALA A 444 1.51 0.64 -6.52
C ALA A 444 1.22 1.94 -7.28
N ALA A 445 -0.06 2.33 -7.38
CA ALA A 445 -0.45 3.57 -8.04
C ALA A 445 0.13 4.81 -7.34
N MET A 446 0.17 4.83 -6.01
CA MET A 446 0.80 5.92 -5.24
C MET A 446 2.30 6.00 -5.53
N GLY A 447 3.02 4.88 -5.48
CA GLY A 447 4.46 4.87 -5.74
C GLY A 447 4.82 5.23 -7.18
N ALA A 448 4.06 4.76 -8.18
CA ALA A 448 4.29 5.18 -9.57
C ALA A 448 3.95 6.65 -9.80
N LEU A 449 2.83 7.14 -9.27
CA LEU A 449 2.39 8.52 -9.51
C LEU A 449 3.29 9.53 -8.80
N LEU A 450 3.49 9.37 -7.49
CA LEU A 450 4.25 10.33 -6.68
C LEU A 450 5.76 10.12 -6.80
N GLY A 451 6.21 8.87 -6.81
CA GLY A 451 7.61 8.55 -7.09
C GLY A 451 8.01 8.94 -8.52
N GLY A 452 7.10 8.79 -9.49
CA GLY A 452 7.29 9.24 -10.86
C GLY A 452 7.42 10.75 -10.97
N ALA A 453 6.55 11.50 -10.30
CA ALA A 453 6.64 12.95 -10.21
C ALA A 453 7.94 13.42 -9.52
N LEU A 454 8.40 12.71 -8.49
CA LEU A 454 9.64 13.02 -7.76
C LEU A 454 10.89 12.94 -8.67
N ILE A 455 10.90 12.02 -9.64
CA ILE A 455 12.02 11.82 -10.59
C ILE A 455 11.74 12.36 -11.99
N ASP A 456 10.68 13.18 -12.16
CA ASP A 456 10.28 13.75 -13.45
C ASP A 456 10.00 12.70 -14.56
N SER A 457 9.48 11.52 -14.20
CA SER A 457 9.17 10.45 -15.14
C SER A 457 7.73 10.51 -15.65
N ALA A 458 7.57 10.86 -16.93
CA ALA A 458 6.27 10.87 -17.61
C ALA A 458 5.66 9.46 -17.70
N HIS A 459 6.47 8.43 -17.99
CA HIS A 459 6.00 7.05 -18.09
C HIS A 459 5.47 6.53 -16.74
N ALA A 460 6.20 6.73 -15.65
CA ALA A 460 5.76 6.27 -14.33
C ALA A 460 4.51 7.02 -13.84
N THR A 461 4.48 8.34 -14.03
CA THR A 461 3.30 9.16 -13.71
C THR A 461 2.08 8.73 -14.52
N GLY A 462 2.27 8.38 -15.80
CA GLY A 462 1.22 7.84 -16.67
C GLY A 462 0.63 6.52 -16.15
N ASP A 463 1.49 5.57 -15.78
CA ASP A 463 1.06 4.29 -15.21
C ASP A 463 0.32 4.46 -13.88
N GLY A 464 0.85 5.28 -12.98
CA GLY A 464 0.23 5.54 -11.68
C GLY A 464 -1.14 6.20 -11.81
N ARG A 465 -1.31 7.12 -12.77
CA ARG A 465 -2.61 7.75 -13.07
C ARG A 465 -3.59 6.76 -13.69
N HIS A 466 -3.13 5.93 -14.63
CA HIS A 466 -3.95 4.86 -15.18
C HIS A 466 -4.44 3.92 -14.07
N GLY A 467 -3.52 3.48 -13.22
CA GLY A 467 -3.78 2.67 -12.04
C GLY A 467 -4.83 3.30 -11.16
N LEU A 468 -4.58 4.53 -10.66
CA LEU A 468 -5.49 5.30 -9.79
C LEU A 468 -6.93 5.36 -10.33
N GLU A 469 -7.12 5.63 -11.62
CA GLU A 469 -8.45 5.68 -12.21
C GLU A 469 -9.11 4.29 -12.34
N HIS A 470 -8.42 3.32 -12.92
CA HIS A 470 -9.05 2.05 -13.32
C HIS A 470 -9.21 1.10 -12.14
N LEU A 471 -8.26 1.12 -11.21
CA LEU A 471 -8.20 0.19 -10.09
C LEU A 471 -8.72 0.82 -8.78
N PRO A 472 -8.02 1.73 -8.06
CA PRO A 472 -8.57 2.42 -6.89
C PRO A 472 -9.92 3.09 -7.11
N LEU A 473 -10.09 3.94 -8.13
CA LEU A 473 -11.34 4.70 -8.31
C LEU A 473 -12.48 3.83 -8.83
N ARG A 474 -12.35 3.25 -10.02
CA ARG A 474 -13.45 2.51 -10.66
C ARG A 474 -13.69 1.16 -9.99
N PHE A 475 -12.66 0.33 -9.88
CA PHE A 475 -12.81 -1.07 -9.46
C PHE A 475 -12.99 -1.23 -7.94
N TRP A 476 -12.14 -0.60 -7.11
CA TRP A 476 -12.23 -0.70 -5.65
C TRP A 476 -13.15 0.36 -5.03
N GLY A 477 -13.27 1.50 -5.70
CA GLY A 477 -13.94 2.69 -5.22
C GLY A 477 -15.38 2.86 -5.71
N PHE A 478 -15.81 2.31 -6.83
CA PHE A 478 -17.17 2.59 -7.34
C PHE A 478 -17.82 1.41 -8.09
N LEU A 479 -17.20 0.23 -8.08
CA LEU A 479 -17.76 -0.98 -8.69
C LEU A 479 -19.10 -1.37 -8.06
N ASP A 480 -19.18 -1.32 -6.72
CA ASP A 480 -20.36 -1.62 -5.91
C ASP A 480 -20.47 -0.67 -4.71
N GLY A 481 -21.39 -0.96 -3.78
CA GLY A 481 -21.65 -0.12 -2.60
C GLY A 481 -20.71 -0.34 -1.42
N SER A 482 -19.74 -1.25 -1.55
CA SER A 482 -18.82 -1.66 -0.51
C SER A 482 -17.37 -1.43 -0.95
N THR A 483 -16.43 -1.99 -0.19
CA THR A 483 -15.01 -2.05 -0.53
C THR A 483 -14.43 -3.36 0.01
N GLN A 484 -13.38 -3.90 -0.62
CA GLN A 484 -12.84 -5.22 -0.25
C GLN A 484 -12.40 -5.25 1.21
N GLU A 485 -11.79 -4.15 1.66
CA GLU A 485 -11.19 -3.98 2.97
C GLU A 485 -12.15 -3.33 3.97
N MET A 486 -13.46 -3.37 3.70
CA MET A 486 -14.46 -2.76 4.60
C MET A 486 -14.33 -3.32 6.02
N LEU A 487 -13.95 -2.44 6.95
CA LEU A 487 -13.63 -2.72 8.35
C LEU A 487 -12.51 -3.74 8.61
N ASP A 488 -11.58 -3.88 7.68
CA ASP A 488 -10.28 -4.43 7.99
C ASP A 488 -9.39 -3.31 8.54
N PRO A 489 -9.21 -3.16 9.87
CA PRO A 489 -8.54 -1.97 10.41
C PRO A 489 -7.11 -1.87 9.92
N TYR A 490 -6.48 -3.00 9.61
CA TYR A 490 -5.13 -3.07 9.13
C TYR A 490 -5.03 -2.71 7.64
N TYR A 491 -5.68 -3.47 6.76
CA TYR A 491 -5.53 -3.24 5.32
C TYR A 491 -6.18 -1.94 4.85
N LEU A 492 -7.35 -1.57 5.39
CA LEU A 492 -8.01 -0.32 5.05
C LEU A 492 -7.20 0.90 5.51
N SER A 493 -6.43 0.77 6.60
CA SER A 493 -5.53 1.84 7.05
C SER A 493 -4.43 2.13 6.03
N ILE A 494 -3.80 1.09 5.46
CA ILE A 494 -2.81 1.24 4.38
C ILE A 494 -3.46 1.92 3.16
N THR A 495 -4.63 1.45 2.75
CA THR A 495 -5.40 2.03 1.64
C THR A 495 -5.73 3.50 1.89
N LEU A 496 -6.27 3.85 3.06
CA LEU A 496 -6.66 5.21 3.40
C LEU A 496 -5.45 6.15 3.44
N SER A 497 -4.29 5.67 3.91
CA SER A 497 -3.04 6.43 3.88
C SER A 497 -2.64 6.79 2.44
N ALA A 498 -2.71 5.83 1.50
CA ALA A 498 -2.43 6.10 0.09
C ALA A 498 -3.45 7.06 -0.56
N LEU A 499 -4.73 6.93 -0.22
CA LEU A 499 -5.78 7.84 -0.68
C LEU A 499 -5.51 9.29 -0.29
N LYS A 500 -5.02 9.49 0.95
CA LYS A 500 -4.63 10.82 1.42
C LYS A 500 -3.44 11.38 0.64
N MET A 501 -2.47 10.54 0.30
CA MET A 501 -1.32 10.92 -0.52
C MET A 501 -1.73 11.36 -1.93
N PHE A 502 -2.68 10.67 -2.58
CA PHE A 502 -3.22 11.11 -3.88
C PHE A 502 -3.89 12.47 -3.79
N ARG A 503 -4.76 12.64 -2.78
CA ARG A 503 -5.52 13.87 -2.56
C ARG A 503 -4.60 15.09 -2.37
N ASP A 504 -3.58 14.95 -1.54
CA ASP A 504 -2.74 16.09 -1.15
C ASP A 504 -1.63 16.37 -2.16
N TYR A 505 -1.03 15.32 -2.73
CA TYR A 505 0.22 15.42 -3.47
C TYR A 505 0.14 14.95 -4.93
N GLY A 506 -1.05 14.54 -5.40
CA GLY A 506 -1.27 14.21 -6.81
C GLY A 506 -0.75 15.34 -7.72
N PRO A 507 0.08 15.03 -8.74
CA PRO A 507 0.78 16.06 -9.49
C PRO A 507 -0.16 16.90 -10.36
N GLN A 508 -1.29 16.34 -10.80
CA GLN A 508 -2.32 17.05 -11.56
C GLN A 508 -3.59 17.27 -10.72
N PRO A 509 -4.38 18.32 -10.99
CA PRO A 509 -5.66 18.55 -10.30
C PRO A 509 -6.60 17.34 -10.36
N ILE A 510 -6.65 16.61 -11.47
CA ILE A 510 -7.51 15.42 -11.61
C ILE A 510 -7.09 14.30 -10.67
N ASP A 511 -5.78 14.13 -10.44
CA ASP A 511 -5.24 13.12 -9.53
C ASP A 511 -5.69 13.41 -8.09
N ARG A 512 -5.63 14.70 -7.71
CA ARG A 512 -6.06 15.18 -6.39
C ARG A 512 -7.56 15.07 -6.20
N LEU A 513 -8.36 15.36 -7.22
CA LEU A 513 -9.82 15.22 -7.16
C LEU A 513 -10.25 13.75 -7.07
N MET A 514 -9.62 12.83 -7.82
CA MET A 514 -9.85 11.39 -7.65
C MET A 514 -9.51 10.94 -6.22
N GLY A 515 -8.35 11.37 -5.70
CA GLY A 515 -7.97 11.13 -4.30
C GLY A 515 -8.99 11.71 -3.31
N ARG A 516 -9.47 12.93 -3.54
CA ARG A 516 -10.47 13.60 -2.69
C ARG A 516 -11.78 12.81 -2.61
N ILE A 517 -12.32 12.42 -3.77
CA ILE A 517 -13.56 11.63 -3.86
C ILE A 517 -13.41 10.30 -3.13
N LEU A 518 -12.26 9.63 -3.28
CA LEU A 518 -11.98 8.37 -2.59
C LEU A 518 -11.82 8.53 -1.08
N VAL A 519 -11.20 9.62 -0.61
CA VAL A 519 -11.15 9.95 0.83
C VAL A 519 -12.54 10.22 1.38
N ASP A 520 -13.34 11.06 0.70
CA ASP A 520 -14.71 11.40 1.13
C ASP A 520 -15.58 10.14 1.18
N ARG A 521 -15.54 9.28 0.15
CA ARG A 521 -16.24 7.99 0.15
C ARG A 521 -15.78 7.11 1.30
N THR A 522 -14.48 6.93 1.49
CA THR A 522 -13.95 6.02 2.53
C THR A 522 -14.31 6.51 3.94
N LEU A 523 -14.27 7.82 4.20
CA LEU A 523 -14.74 8.38 5.46
C LEU A 523 -16.24 8.19 5.64
N GLU A 524 -17.05 8.33 4.59
CA GLU A 524 -18.47 8.02 4.68
C GLU A 524 -18.71 6.56 5.07
N LEU A 525 -18.01 5.61 4.44
CA LEU A 525 -18.10 4.19 4.79
C LEU A 525 -17.81 3.98 6.28
N LEU A 526 -16.72 4.55 6.77
CA LEU A 526 -16.28 4.43 8.17
C LEU A 526 -17.28 5.08 9.14
N ILE A 527 -17.74 6.29 8.84
CA ILE A 527 -18.69 7.03 9.69
C ILE A 527 -20.01 6.28 9.76
N SER A 528 -20.51 5.74 8.64
CA SER A 528 -21.78 5.00 8.60
C SER A 528 -21.83 3.79 9.52
N VAL A 529 -20.67 3.17 9.80
CA VAL A 529 -20.57 1.98 10.66
C VAL A 529 -19.89 2.24 12.01
N TYR A 530 -19.40 3.47 12.25
CA TYR A 530 -18.85 3.88 13.54
C TYR A 530 -19.97 4.16 14.55
N HIS A 531 -19.85 3.60 15.76
CA HIS A 531 -20.77 3.84 16.86
C HIS A 531 -20.12 4.72 17.94
N PRO A 532 -20.65 5.92 18.22
CA PRO A 532 -20.04 6.88 19.15
C PRO A 532 -19.93 6.35 20.59
N SER A 533 -20.98 5.69 21.11
CA SER A 533 -20.93 5.08 22.45
C SER A 533 -19.94 3.92 22.56
N LEU A 534 -19.73 3.11 21.51
CA LEU A 534 -18.75 2.02 21.54
C LEU A 534 -17.32 2.51 21.32
N ARG A 535 -17.15 3.64 20.63
CA ARG A 535 -15.89 4.09 20.00
C ARG A 535 -15.28 2.99 19.13
N ARG A 536 -16.14 2.29 18.39
CA ARG A 536 -15.82 1.14 17.53
C ARG A 536 -16.66 1.14 16.27
N PHE A 537 -16.16 0.45 15.27
CA PHE A 537 -16.90 0.15 14.05
C PHE A 537 -17.66 -1.17 14.21
N VAL A 538 -18.90 -1.22 13.72
CA VAL A 538 -19.75 -2.41 13.69
C VAL A 538 -20.04 -2.76 12.24
N ALA A 539 -19.31 -3.72 11.65
CA ALA A 539 -19.62 -4.30 10.34
C ALA A 539 -19.01 -5.69 10.17
N ALA A 540 -19.46 -6.43 9.17
CA ALA A 540 -18.83 -7.69 8.75
C ALA A 540 -17.47 -7.43 8.05
N ALA A 541 -16.50 -8.33 8.23
CA ALA A 541 -15.16 -8.17 7.68
C ALA A 541 -14.54 -9.51 7.26
N HIS A 542 -13.79 -9.49 6.15
CA HIS A 542 -13.24 -10.72 5.55
C HIS A 542 -11.86 -11.10 6.07
N ARG A 543 -10.94 -10.13 6.14
CA ARG A 543 -9.54 -10.35 6.57
C ARG A 543 -9.19 -9.61 7.87
N ALA A 544 -10.20 -9.09 8.58
CA ALA A 544 -9.98 -8.40 9.84
C ALA A 544 -9.41 -9.36 10.89
N ARG A 545 -8.44 -8.88 11.66
CA ARG A 545 -7.94 -9.58 12.85
C ARG A 545 -8.92 -9.42 13.99
N ILE A 546 -9.01 -10.41 14.87
CA ILE A 546 -9.89 -10.33 16.05
C ILE A 546 -9.45 -9.20 17.00
N ALA A 547 -8.15 -8.89 17.06
CA ALA A 547 -7.61 -7.73 17.77
C ALA A 547 -8.27 -6.41 17.34
N GLY A 548 -8.50 -6.21 16.04
CA GLY A 548 -9.17 -5.03 15.47
C GLY A 548 -10.61 -4.83 15.97
N ALA A 549 -11.32 -5.93 16.22
CA ALA A 549 -12.68 -5.88 16.76
C ALA A 549 -12.71 -5.65 18.29
N LEU A 550 -11.70 -6.16 19.01
CA LEU A 550 -11.63 -6.16 20.47
C LEU A 550 -10.94 -4.92 21.06
N ALA A 551 -9.73 -4.61 20.58
CA ALA A 551 -8.79 -3.70 21.28
C ALA A 551 -8.00 -2.76 20.37
N GLU A 552 -7.53 -3.20 19.21
CA GLU A 552 -6.63 -2.44 18.33
C GLU A 552 -7.35 -1.26 17.65
N GLN A 553 -6.78 -0.05 17.71
CA GLN A 553 -7.26 1.14 16.99
C GLN A 553 -6.18 1.65 16.01
N ASP A 554 -6.14 1.05 14.81
CA ASP A 554 -5.21 1.43 13.72
C ASP A 554 -5.58 2.78 13.07
N GLY A 555 -4.82 3.21 12.06
CA GLY A 555 -4.88 4.55 11.46
C GLY A 555 -6.26 5.03 10.98
N ILE A 556 -7.19 4.14 10.59
CA ILE A 556 -8.59 4.54 10.30
C ILE A 556 -9.28 5.21 11.50
N PHE A 557 -8.97 4.80 12.74
CA PHE A 557 -9.48 5.47 13.94
C PHE A 557 -8.83 6.82 14.13
N GLY A 558 -7.52 6.93 13.88
CA GLY A 558 -6.80 8.20 13.89
C GLY A 558 -7.38 9.19 12.90
N ALA A 559 -7.67 8.77 11.67
CA ALA A 559 -8.26 9.65 10.65
C ALA A 559 -9.62 10.20 11.14
N LEU A 560 -10.51 9.33 11.64
CA LEU A 560 -11.78 9.77 12.24
C LEU A 560 -11.58 10.67 13.46
N HIS A 561 -10.57 10.41 14.28
CA HIS A 561 -10.27 11.20 15.48
C HIS A 561 -9.95 12.66 15.15
N THR A 562 -9.30 12.92 14.01
CA THR A 562 -9.03 14.30 13.55
C THR A 562 -10.24 15.01 12.95
N VAL A 563 -11.34 14.30 12.67
CA VAL A 563 -12.61 14.85 12.17
C VAL A 563 -13.63 15.03 13.30
N SER A 564 -13.55 14.21 14.34
CA SER A 564 -14.43 14.25 15.52
C SER A 564 -13.98 15.32 16.52
N LYS A 565 -14.92 16.14 16.99
CA LYS A 565 -14.66 17.09 18.09
C LYS A 565 -14.46 16.35 19.40
N ALA A 566 -15.24 15.30 19.65
CA ALA A 566 -15.17 14.49 20.87
C ALA A 566 -13.97 13.52 20.91
N GLY A 567 -13.36 13.24 19.75
CA GLY A 567 -12.33 12.23 19.55
C GLY A 567 -12.90 10.79 19.58
N THR A 568 -12.33 9.92 18.73
CA THR A 568 -12.81 8.52 18.56
C THR A 568 -11.88 7.45 19.15
N VAL A 569 -10.72 7.86 19.66
CA VAL A 569 -9.65 6.96 20.12
C VAL A 569 -9.65 6.87 21.65
N ASN A 570 -9.29 5.69 22.16
CA ASN A 570 -9.30 5.35 23.59
C ASN A 570 -7.90 5.29 24.23
N HIS A 571 -6.84 5.14 23.43
CA HIS A 571 -5.52 4.78 23.92
C HIS A 571 -4.51 5.94 23.96
N LEU A 572 -4.97 7.19 23.99
CA LEU A 572 -4.12 8.38 23.90
C LEU A 572 -3.09 8.52 25.04
N ASP A 573 -3.33 7.83 26.15
CA ASP A 573 -2.45 7.72 27.31
C ASP A 573 -1.33 6.67 27.15
N LYS A 574 -1.36 5.89 26.06
CA LYS A 574 -0.44 4.77 25.81
C LYS A 574 0.54 5.08 24.68
N ALA A 575 1.76 4.57 24.81
CA ALA A 575 2.76 4.60 23.74
C ALA A 575 2.29 3.80 22.51
N HIS A 576 2.82 4.12 21.33
CA HIS A 576 2.44 3.47 20.06
C HIS A 576 2.62 1.94 20.05
N ASN A 577 3.57 1.41 20.83
CA ASN A 577 3.86 -0.04 20.91
C ASN A 577 3.15 -0.73 22.10
N ALA A 578 2.23 -0.05 22.78
CA ALA A 578 1.51 -0.60 23.92
C ALA A 578 0.57 -1.75 23.52
N VAL A 579 0.28 -2.60 24.51
CA VAL A 579 -0.63 -3.74 24.36
C VAL A 579 -1.79 -3.67 25.36
N GLU A 580 -2.94 -4.20 24.95
CA GLU A 580 -4.20 -4.32 25.69
C GLU A 580 -4.65 -5.78 25.67
N HIS A 581 -4.71 -6.42 26.84
CA HIS A 581 -4.96 -7.86 26.96
C HIS A 581 -4.04 -8.70 26.06
N GLY A 582 -2.78 -8.28 25.93
CA GLY A 582 -1.78 -8.91 25.08
C GLY A 582 -1.89 -8.55 23.59
N MET A 583 -2.97 -7.94 23.12
CA MET A 583 -3.15 -7.48 21.72
C MET A 583 -2.58 -6.07 21.54
N PRO A 584 -2.18 -5.64 20.34
CA PRO A 584 -1.76 -4.25 20.13
C PRO A 584 -2.88 -3.25 20.46
N ALA A 585 -2.55 -2.17 21.19
CA ALA A 585 -3.48 -1.06 21.42
C ALA A 585 -3.65 -0.24 20.13
N TRP A 586 -2.54 -0.02 19.42
CA TRP A 586 -2.45 0.67 18.15
C TRP A 586 -2.09 -0.33 17.05
N GLY A 587 -2.45 -0.03 15.81
CA GLY A 587 -1.92 -0.74 14.66
C GLY A 587 -0.49 -0.33 14.35
N TYR A 588 0.10 -0.94 13.30
CA TYR A 588 1.54 -0.88 13.06
C TYR A 588 1.92 -0.24 11.73
N ASP A 589 1.23 -0.55 10.63
CA ASP A 589 1.58 -0.02 9.29
C ASP A 589 0.92 1.34 8.97
N PHE A 590 -0.02 1.85 9.79
CA PHE A 590 -0.49 3.23 9.72
C PHE A 590 -0.56 3.87 11.13
N PRO A 591 0.59 4.11 11.76
CA PRO A 591 0.67 4.58 13.14
C PRO A 591 0.05 5.98 13.33
N PRO A 592 -0.36 6.35 14.56
CA PRO A 592 -0.99 7.63 14.87
C PRO A 592 -0.22 8.86 14.39
N GLY A 593 1.11 8.87 14.54
CA GLY A 593 1.92 10.01 14.09
C GLY A 593 1.88 10.23 12.58
N ARG A 594 1.80 9.17 11.75
CA ARG A 594 1.63 9.30 10.29
C ARG A 594 0.29 9.97 9.96
N VAL A 595 -0.78 9.59 10.67
CA VAL A 595 -2.09 10.24 10.53
C VAL A 595 -1.97 11.73 10.85
N ALA A 596 -1.27 12.09 11.93
CA ALA A 596 -1.06 13.49 12.31
C ALA A 596 -0.35 14.27 11.20
N MET A 597 0.74 13.71 10.64
CA MET A 597 1.49 14.35 9.56
C MET A 597 0.68 14.47 8.27
N GLN A 598 -0.07 13.44 7.88
CA GLN A 598 -0.97 13.50 6.72
C GLN A 598 -2.14 14.47 6.90
N SER A 599 -2.47 14.81 8.16
CA SER A 599 -3.53 15.79 8.47
C SER A 599 -3.09 17.23 8.23
N LEU A 600 -1.79 17.51 8.07
CA LEU A 600 -1.26 18.88 7.96
C LEU A 600 -1.62 19.58 6.66
N VAL A 601 -1.69 18.88 5.53
CA VAL A 601 -1.92 19.55 4.22
C VAL A 601 -3.38 19.92 4.01
N THR A 602 -4.28 18.94 4.13
CA THR A 602 -5.74 19.18 4.09
C THR A 602 -6.47 18.35 5.15
N PRO A 603 -7.60 18.82 5.71
CA PRO A 603 -8.44 18.03 6.62
C PRO A 603 -8.96 16.75 5.96
N TRP A 604 -9.14 15.66 6.71
CA TRP A 604 -9.70 14.42 6.16
C TRP A 604 -11.11 14.60 5.61
N ALA A 605 -11.95 15.37 6.30
CA ALA A 605 -13.29 15.78 5.86
C ALA A 605 -13.57 17.24 6.27
N PRO A 606 -14.59 17.90 5.69
CA PRO A 606 -15.05 19.21 6.13
C PRO A 606 -15.53 19.19 7.59
N ASP A 607 -15.40 20.31 8.31
CA ASP A 607 -15.68 20.37 9.75
C ASP A 607 -17.11 19.97 10.16
N TRP A 608 -18.10 20.17 9.28
CA TRP A 608 -19.49 19.79 9.55
C TRP A 608 -19.67 18.26 9.65
N VAL A 609 -18.76 17.47 9.08
CA VAL A 609 -18.77 16.00 9.16
C VAL A 609 -18.54 15.51 10.60
N SER A 610 -18.07 16.36 11.52
CA SER A 610 -18.06 16.05 12.95
C SER A 610 -19.45 15.70 13.52
N GLY A 611 -20.54 16.32 13.00
CA GLY A 611 -21.91 16.09 13.47
C GLY A 611 -22.39 14.63 13.26
N PRO A 612 -22.33 14.08 12.03
CA PRO A 612 -22.63 12.67 11.75
C PRO A 612 -21.79 11.63 12.52
N ILE A 613 -20.70 12.06 13.19
CA ILE A 613 -19.86 11.22 14.06
C ILE A 613 -20.29 11.36 15.52
N ASP A 614 -20.27 12.59 16.05
CA ASP A 614 -20.41 12.89 17.48
C ASP A 614 -21.88 12.97 17.90
N ASP A 615 -22.70 13.62 17.07
CA ASP A 615 -24.14 13.87 17.29
C ASP A 615 -25.02 12.91 16.46
N LYS A 616 -24.45 11.76 16.05
CA LYS A 616 -25.11 10.76 15.22
C LYS A 616 -26.50 10.42 15.74
N ALA A 617 -27.51 10.59 14.88
CA ALA A 617 -28.89 10.23 15.18
C ALA A 617 -29.04 8.70 15.24
N LEU A 618 -29.05 8.14 16.45
CA LEU A 618 -29.27 6.73 16.71
C LEU A 618 -30.75 6.48 17.10
N PRO A 619 -31.39 5.38 16.63
CA PRO A 619 -30.81 4.34 15.81
C PRO A 619 -30.63 4.75 14.34
N CYS A 620 -29.64 4.16 13.67
CA CYS A 620 -29.42 4.33 12.25
C CYS A 620 -28.98 3.03 11.58
N GLU A 621 -29.11 2.96 10.26
CA GLU A 621 -28.71 1.78 9.49
C GLU A 621 -28.02 2.11 8.18
N GLU A 622 -27.38 1.09 7.65
CA GLU A 622 -26.68 1.10 6.37
C GLU A 622 -26.90 -0.25 5.68
N THR A 623 -27.16 -0.19 4.38
CA THR A 623 -27.25 -1.35 3.49
C THR A 623 -26.42 -1.09 2.24
N SER A 624 -25.62 -2.07 1.82
CA SER A 624 -24.84 -1.98 0.59
C SER A 624 -24.76 -3.29 -0.18
N THR A 625 -24.53 -3.16 -1.48
CA THR A 625 -24.14 -4.23 -2.37
C THR A 625 -22.65 -4.56 -2.22
N ASP A 626 -22.29 -5.82 -2.38
CA ASP A 626 -20.91 -6.31 -2.49
C ASP A 626 -20.85 -7.33 -3.64
N ALA A 627 -20.22 -6.97 -4.75
CA ALA A 627 -20.04 -7.84 -5.90
C ALA A 627 -18.78 -8.72 -5.78
N THR A 628 -17.98 -8.52 -4.72
CA THR A 628 -16.66 -9.08 -4.40
C THR A 628 -15.80 -9.28 -5.64
N ARG A 629 -15.49 -8.18 -6.34
CA ARG A 629 -14.72 -8.12 -7.60
C ARG A 629 -15.52 -8.45 -8.87
N GLY A 630 -16.83 -8.28 -8.83
CA GLY A 630 -17.72 -8.49 -9.98
C GLY A 630 -18.11 -9.95 -10.21
N ALA A 631 -17.74 -10.85 -9.30
CA ALA A 631 -18.03 -12.29 -9.37
C ALA A 631 -19.50 -12.61 -9.04
N TYR A 632 -20.18 -11.75 -8.28
CA TYR A 632 -21.55 -11.96 -7.83
C TYR A 632 -22.54 -11.06 -8.59
N LYS A 633 -23.40 -11.70 -9.39
CA LYS A 633 -24.54 -11.08 -10.09
C LYS A 633 -25.78 -11.97 -9.89
N PRO A 634 -26.80 -11.54 -9.13
CA PRO A 634 -26.89 -10.27 -8.38
C PRO A 634 -25.83 -10.16 -7.25
N PRO A 635 -25.54 -8.95 -6.74
CA PRO A 635 -24.55 -8.76 -5.69
C PRO A 635 -24.99 -9.38 -4.36
N LEU A 636 -24.02 -9.56 -3.46
CA LEU A 636 -24.25 -9.86 -2.05
C LEU A 636 -24.71 -8.62 -1.27
N TRP A 637 -25.25 -8.82 -0.08
CA TRP A 637 -25.84 -7.77 0.73
C TRP A 637 -25.15 -7.65 2.10
N ARG A 638 -24.70 -6.44 2.41
CA ARG A 638 -24.16 -6.08 3.72
C ARG A 638 -25.16 -5.20 4.44
N ARG A 639 -25.29 -5.41 5.75
CA ARG A 639 -26.14 -4.58 6.62
C ARG A 639 -25.44 -4.25 7.93
N THR A 640 -25.67 -3.02 8.36
CA THR A 640 -25.26 -2.51 9.67
C THR A 640 -26.45 -1.81 10.30
N PHE A 641 -26.73 -2.10 11.57
CA PHE A 641 -27.68 -1.38 12.39
C PHE A 641 -26.98 -0.92 13.67
N LEU A 642 -27.09 0.36 13.98
CA LEU A 642 -26.56 0.96 15.20
C LEU A 642 -27.75 1.42 16.05
N GLY A 643 -27.94 0.78 17.20
CA GLY A 643 -28.86 1.19 18.26
C GLY A 643 -28.24 2.27 19.15
N ARG A 644 -28.84 2.55 20.32
CA ARG A 644 -28.31 3.56 21.25
C ARG A 644 -27.07 3.06 21.99
N TRP A 645 -27.09 1.79 22.41
CA TRP A 645 -26.05 1.16 23.22
C TRP A 645 -25.47 -0.11 22.59
N HIS A 646 -25.90 -0.46 21.40
CA HIS A 646 -25.50 -1.68 20.71
C HIS A 646 -25.47 -1.52 19.19
N GLY A 647 -24.84 -2.44 18.49
CA GLY A 647 -24.92 -2.54 17.04
C GLY A 647 -24.89 -4.00 16.59
N LEU A 648 -25.53 -4.26 15.45
CA LEU A 648 -25.55 -5.55 14.78
C LEU A 648 -25.17 -5.36 13.32
N ALA A 649 -24.26 -6.18 12.82
CA ALA A 649 -23.93 -6.21 11.41
C ALA A 649 -23.68 -7.62 10.88
N SER A 650 -23.93 -7.78 9.59
CA SER A 650 -23.74 -9.03 8.88
C SER A 650 -23.54 -8.81 7.39
N GLN A 651 -23.03 -9.85 6.73
CA GLN A 651 -23.12 -10.02 5.30
C GLN A 651 -23.90 -11.30 5.01
N ASP A 652 -24.80 -11.25 4.03
CA ASP A 652 -25.77 -12.32 3.76
C ASP A 652 -25.12 -13.65 3.37
N VAL A 653 -24.03 -13.60 2.60
CA VAL A 653 -23.17 -14.75 2.33
C VAL A 653 -21.72 -14.31 2.47
N ARG A 654 -21.03 -14.85 3.48
CA ARG A 654 -19.61 -14.58 3.69
C ARG A 654 -18.94 -15.81 4.31
N GLY A 655 -17.62 -15.87 4.15
CA GLY A 655 -16.73 -16.90 4.67
C GLY A 655 -15.42 -16.24 5.08
N GLY A 656 -15.52 -15.24 5.95
CA GLY A 656 -14.42 -14.40 6.41
C GLY A 656 -14.22 -14.51 7.91
N THR A 657 -13.35 -13.66 8.45
CA THR A 657 -13.03 -13.72 9.88
C THR A 657 -14.20 -13.26 10.75
N ILE A 658 -15.00 -12.29 10.30
CA ILE A 658 -16.18 -11.81 11.03
C ILE A 658 -17.36 -11.66 10.06
N ASP A 659 -18.15 -12.73 9.93
CA ASP A 659 -19.33 -12.72 9.05
C ASP A 659 -20.55 -12.05 9.71
N ILE A 660 -20.65 -12.19 11.03
CA ILE A 660 -21.68 -11.58 11.88
C ILE A 660 -21.00 -10.98 13.11
N MET A 661 -21.35 -9.73 13.43
CA MET A 661 -20.84 -9.00 14.58
C MET A 661 -22.00 -8.38 15.35
N GLY A 662 -22.12 -8.72 16.64
CA GLY A 662 -22.90 -7.94 17.60
C GLY A 662 -21.95 -7.24 18.57
N GLN A 663 -22.13 -5.96 18.86
CA GLN A 663 -21.28 -5.25 19.83
C GLN A 663 -22.12 -4.33 20.70
N TRP A 664 -21.78 -4.19 21.98
CA TRP A 664 -22.56 -3.37 22.91
C TRP A 664 -21.72 -2.77 24.05
N VAL A 665 -22.23 -1.70 24.66
CA VAL A 665 -21.69 -1.14 25.90
C VAL A 665 -22.39 -1.76 27.11
N ARG A 666 -21.69 -1.83 28.24
CA ARG A 666 -22.21 -2.43 29.47
C ARG A 666 -22.87 -1.41 30.41
N ALA A 667 -22.63 -0.13 30.17
CA ALA A 667 -23.23 0.97 30.94
C ALA A 667 -23.75 2.03 29.96
N ALA A 668 -24.74 2.82 30.38
CA ALA A 668 -25.31 3.93 29.60
C ALA A 668 -24.35 5.12 29.48
N ARG A 669 -23.11 4.87 29.01
CA ARG A 669 -22.05 5.85 28.79
C ARG A 669 -21.14 5.40 27.65
N VAL A 670 -20.34 6.33 27.16
CA VAL A 670 -19.30 6.03 26.16
C VAL A 670 -18.26 5.09 26.76
N ALA A 671 -17.91 4.04 26.01
CA ALA A 671 -16.85 3.11 26.37
C ALA A 671 -15.47 3.71 26.08
N THR A 672 -14.62 3.65 27.10
CA THR A 672 -13.25 4.18 27.11
C THR A 672 -12.20 3.06 27.18
N ALA A 673 -12.61 1.82 27.47
CA ALA A 673 -11.71 0.66 27.52
C ALA A 673 -12.35 -0.60 26.92
N PRO A 674 -11.55 -1.60 26.48
CA PRO A 674 -12.08 -2.87 25.97
C PRO A 674 -12.99 -3.63 26.94
N ALA A 675 -12.69 -3.60 28.24
CA ALA A 675 -13.48 -4.28 29.28
C ALA A 675 -14.92 -3.75 29.46
N GLU A 676 -15.21 -2.55 28.95
CA GLU A 676 -16.51 -1.89 29.06
C GLU A 676 -17.48 -2.30 27.93
N ARG A 677 -17.03 -3.17 27.03
CA ARG A 677 -17.77 -3.63 25.85
C ARG A 677 -17.95 -5.13 25.88
N GLY A 678 -19.06 -5.59 25.28
CA GLY A 678 -19.23 -6.97 24.86
C GLY A 678 -19.18 -7.08 23.33
N LEU A 679 -18.74 -8.25 22.85
CA LEU A 679 -18.72 -8.59 21.43
C LEU A 679 -19.32 -9.99 21.24
N LEU A 680 -20.00 -10.18 20.12
CA LEU A 680 -20.51 -11.46 19.64
C LEU A 680 -19.94 -11.72 18.25
N THR A 681 -19.40 -12.91 18.05
CA THR A 681 -19.02 -13.44 16.72
C THR A 681 -19.62 -14.84 16.52
N VAL A 682 -19.77 -15.26 15.26
CA VAL A 682 -20.44 -16.52 14.90
C VAL A 682 -19.62 -17.28 13.89
N ARG A 683 -19.48 -18.60 14.04
CA ARG A 683 -18.85 -19.49 13.06
C ARG A 683 -19.42 -20.89 13.03
N TYR A 684 -19.18 -21.60 11.93
CA TYR A 684 -19.36 -23.05 11.87
C TYR A 684 -18.03 -23.77 12.08
N VAL A 685 -17.95 -24.63 13.09
CA VAL A 685 -16.70 -25.22 13.55
C VAL A 685 -16.80 -26.75 13.59
N ALA A 686 -15.68 -27.40 13.27
CA ALA A 686 -15.44 -28.82 13.52
C ALA A 686 -14.48 -28.98 14.70
N ASN A 687 -14.75 -29.96 15.56
CA ASN A 687 -13.93 -30.30 16.73
C ASN A 687 -13.88 -29.20 17.80
N THR A 688 -12.83 -28.38 17.80
CA THR A 688 -12.56 -27.41 18.86
C THR A 688 -13.02 -26.02 18.44
N PRO A 689 -13.85 -25.31 19.24
CA PRO A 689 -14.39 -23.99 18.91
C PRO A 689 -13.35 -22.86 19.05
N ASP A 690 -12.23 -22.93 18.34
CA ASP A 690 -11.26 -21.83 18.28
C ASP A 690 -11.78 -20.71 17.36
N LEU A 691 -12.18 -19.59 17.99
CA LEU A 691 -12.70 -18.40 17.31
C LEU A 691 -11.66 -17.28 17.19
N ALA A 692 -10.48 -17.44 17.83
CA ALA A 692 -9.49 -16.37 17.97
C ALA A 692 -8.30 -16.55 17.02
N THR A 693 -7.89 -17.79 16.74
CA THR A 693 -6.68 -18.03 15.94
C THR A 693 -6.88 -17.56 14.49
N THR A 694 -6.05 -16.60 14.10
CA THR A 694 -6.00 -16.03 12.74
C THR A 694 -4.62 -16.24 12.12
N GLN A 695 -4.56 -16.45 10.81
CA GLN A 695 -3.33 -16.42 10.02
C GLN A 695 -3.56 -15.59 8.74
N GLY A 696 -2.78 -14.53 8.54
CA GLY A 696 -3.00 -13.56 7.46
C GLY A 696 -4.39 -12.92 7.52
N GLY A 697 -4.92 -12.73 8.74
CA GLY A 697 -6.29 -12.27 8.96
C GLY A 697 -7.37 -13.26 8.55
N GLN A 698 -7.04 -14.52 8.26
CA GLN A 698 -7.99 -15.60 7.90
C GLN A 698 -8.07 -16.65 9.02
N VAL A 699 -9.12 -17.45 9.00
CA VAL A 699 -9.42 -18.44 10.04
C VAL A 699 -9.81 -19.77 9.41
N SER A 700 -9.46 -20.90 10.06
CA SER A 700 -9.92 -22.21 9.59
C SER A 700 -11.42 -22.32 9.83
N GLN A 701 -12.18 -22.66 8.79
CA GLN A 701 -13.64 -22.78 8.84
C GLN A 701 -14.08 -24.15 8.34
N ALA A 702 -14.91 -24.83 9.12
CA ALA A 702 -15.51 -26.10 8.71
C ALA A 702 -16.80 -25.92 7.89
N GLY A 703 -17.30 -24.69 7.80
CA GLY A 703 -18.55 -24.38 7.14
C GLY A 703 -18.76 -22.89 6.90
N VAL A 704 -19.97 -22.55 6.46
CA VAL A 704 -20.38 -21.19 6.11
C VAL A 704 -21.59 -20.75 6.92
N THR A 705 -21.69 -19.44 7.15
CA THR A 705 -22.89 -18.80 7.68
C THR A 705 -23.57 -17.99 6.60
N LEU A 706 -24.90 -18.01 6.59
CA LEU A 706 -25.73 -17.20 5.71
C LEU A 706 -26.71 -16.40 6.56
N CYS A 707 -26.95 -15.14 6.22
CA CYS A 707 -27.69 -14.22 7.06
C CYS A 707 -28.79 -13.48 6.29
N PHE A 708 -29.95 -13.34 6.92
CA PHE A 708 -30.91 -12.29 6.59
C PHE A 708 -31.06 -11.36 7.79
N GLN A 709 -30.48 -10.16 7.69
CA GLN A 709 -30.60 -9.13 8.72
C GLN A 709 -31.68 -8.10 8.37
N SER A 710 -32.42 -7.67 9.40
CA SER A 710 -33.28 -6.49 9.39
C SER A 710 -33.13 -5.75 10.71
N ARG A 711 -32.59 -4.53 10.66
CA ARG A 711 -32.28 -3.71 11.86
C ARG A 711 -31.43 -4.50 12.87
N ASN A 712 -31.87 -4.53 14.13
CA ASN A 712 -31.29 -5.24 15.28
C ASN A 712 -31.56 -6.75 15.30
N ARG A 713 -32.09 -7.34 14.21
CA ARG A 713 -32.49 -8.75 14.12
C ARG A 713 -31.84 -9.45 12.94
N ALA A 714 -31.50 -10.72 13.11
CA ALA A 714 -30.97 -11.55 12.02
C ALA A 714 -31.47 -12.98 12.09
N ILE A 715 -31.90 -13.54 10.96
CA ILE A 715 -32.04 -14.99 10.77
C ILE A 715 -30.70 -15.51 10.24
N VAL A 716 -30.04 -16.35 11.02
CA VAL A 716 -28.72 -16.89 10.72
C VAL A 716 -28.85 -18.37 10.43
N PHE A 717 -28.46 -18.77 9.23
CA PHE A 717 -28.30 -20.14 8.80
C PHE A 717 -26.83 -20.52 8.83
N ALA A 718 -26.53 -21.78 9.08
CA ALA A 718 -25.17 -22.28 9.02
C ALA A 718 -25.14 -23.74 8.62
N LYS A 719 -24.06 -24.15 7.95
CA LYS A 719 -23.83 -25.55 7.58
C LYS A 719 -22.35 -25.84 7.34
N PRO A 720 -21.93 -27.12 7.35
CA PRO A 720 -20.61 -27.52 6.86
C PRO A 720 -20.38 -27.10 5.40
N ASN A 721 -19.12 -26.98 5.00
CA ASN A 721 -18.76 -26.72 3.60
C ASN A 721 -19.32 -27.83 2.70
N THR A 722 -19.93 -27.45 1.56
CA THR A 722 -20.36 -28.38 0.52
C THR A 722 -19.16 -28.93 -0.27
N ASN A 723 -18.10 -28.13 -0.40
CA ASN A 723 -16.84 -28.58 -0.98
C ASN A 723 -16.11 -29.51 0.00
N ARG A 724 -15.87 -30.76 -0.45
CA ARG A 724 -15.22 -31.80 0.35
C ARG A 724 -13.84 -31.39 0.86
N ASP A 725 -12.99 -30.86 -0.02
CA ASP A 725 -11.60 -30.55 0.33
C ASP A 725 -11.54 -29.42 1.36
N ARG A 726 -12.39 -28.40 1.22
CA ARG A 726 -12.52 -27.33 2.22
C ARG A 726 -12.98 -27.85 3.58
N PHE A 727 -13.96 -28.75 3.60
CA PHE A 727 -14.41 -29.38 4.86
C PHE A 727 -13.28 -30.20 5.50
N LEU A 728 -12.60 -31.04 4.72
CA LEU A 728 -11.53 -31.91 5.21
C LEU A 728 -10.31 -31.13 5.73
N ALA A 729 -9.99 -29.99 5.12
CA ALA A 729 -8.94 -29.10 5.60
C ALA A 729 -9.18 -28.61 7.04
N ALA A 730 -10.44 -28.43 7.45
CA ALA A 730 -10.81 -28.04 8.81
C ALA A 730 -10.99 -29.24 9.75
N ALA A 731 -11.47 -30.38 9.23
CA ALA A 731 -11.74 -31.58 10.01
C ALA A 731 -10.47 -32.30 10.53
N LYS A 732 -9.31 -32.12 9.87
CA LYS A 732 -8.06 -32.85 10.17
C LYS A 732 -8.31 -34.37 10.17
N ASP A 733 -7.72 -35.15 11.08
CA ASP A 733 -7.74 -36.64 11.06
C ASP A 733 -9.07 -37.29 11.52
N GLY A 734 -10.01 -36.52 12.08
CA GLY A 734 -11.30 -37.03 12.55
C GLY A 734 -12.20 -35.94 13.12
N VAL A 735 -13.49 -36.24 13.22
CA VAL A 735 -14.53 -35.27 13.65
C VAL A 735 -15.23 -35.75 14.92
N SER A 736 -15.00 -35.07 16.04
CA SER A 736 -15.72 -35.29 17.31
C SER A 736 -16.95 -34.41 17.44
N SER A 737 -17.00 -33.25 16.77
CA SER A 737 -18.14 -32.35 16.80
C SER A 737 -18.27 -31.52 15.52
N LEU A 738 -19.52 -31.14 15.21
CA LEU A 738 -19.87 -30.15 14.20
C LEU A 738 -20.92 -29.23 14.80
N ALA A 739 -20.66 -27.93 14.84
CA ALA A 739 -21.55 -26.98 15.49
C ALA A 739 -21.51 -25.59 14.86
N THR A 740 -22.64 -24.89 14.95
CA THR A 740 -22.66 -23.43 14.90
C THR A 740 -22.28 -22.93 16.28
N VAL A 741 -21.23 -22.12 16.36
CA VAL A 741 -20.68 -21.60 17.62
C VAL A 741 -20.81 -20.09 17.62
N ILE A 742 -21.47 -19.57 18.65
CA ILE A 742 -21.55 -18.15 18.96
C ILE A 742 -20.54 -17.89 20.07
N GLY A 743 -19.53 -17.06 19.80
CA GLY A 743 -18.57 -16.59 20.78
C GLY A 743 -19.06 -15.31 21.44
N LEU A 744 -19.24 -15.33 22.75
CA LEU A 744 -19.53 -14.15 23.56
C LEU A 744 -18.22 -13.69 24.23
N TRP A 745 -17.74 -12.53 23.83
CA TRP A 745 -16.47 -11.96 24.26
C TRP A 745 -16.70 -10.91 25.35
N ASN A 746 -15.96 -11.04 26.44
CA ASN A 746 -15.95 -10.09 27.54
C ASN A 746 -14.52 -10.03 28.09
N LEU A 747 -13.91 -8.85 28.04
CA LEU A 747 -12.53 -8.65 28.49
C LEU A 747 -12.43 -8.10 29.93
N SER A 748 -13.55 -8.00 30.65
CA SER A 748 -13.51 -7.67 32.08
C SER A 748 -13.14 -8.88 32.93
N ASP A 749 -12.49 -8.61 34.06
CA ASP A 749 -12.11 -9.65 35.03
C ASP A 749 -13.31 -10.41 35.60
N ARG A 750 -14.48 -9.75 35.65
CA ARG A 750 -15.73 -10.32 36.16
C ARG A 750 -16.91 -9.93 35.25
N PRO A 751 -17.30 -10.79 34.31
CA PRO A 751 -18.50 -10.59 33.50
C PRO A 751 -19.74 -10.44 34.40
N THR A 752 -20.57 -9.43 34.14
CA THR A 752 -21.80 -9.13 34.90
C THR A 752 -23.04 -9.69 34.20
N TRP A 753 -22.88 -10.82 33.51
CA TRP A 753 -23.94 -11.38 32.69
C TRP A 753 -25.03 -12.02 33.53
N GLU A 754 -26.27 -11.75 33.16
CA GLU A 754 -27.43 -12.50 33.60
C GLU A 754 -27.97 -13.28 32.40
N ILE A 755 -27.87 -14.62 32.46
CA ILE A 755 -28.21 -15.51 31.34
C ILE A 755 -29.41 -16.37 31.73
N HIS A 756 -30.39 -16.47 30.85
CA HIS A 756 -31.60 -17.27 31.03
C HIS A 756 -31.81 -18.23 29.86
N ALA A 757 -32.31 -19.43 30.15
CA ALA A 757 -32.88 -20.35 29.18
C ALA A 757 -34.39 -20.46 29.43
N GLY A 758 -35.20 -19.82 28.59
CA GLY A 758 -36.60 -19.55 28.90
C GLY A 758 -36.71 -18.66 30.15
N ASP A 759 -37.45 -19.13 31.16
CA ASP A 759 -37.58 -18.43 32.45
C ASP A 759 -36.55 -18.84 33.50
N ARG A 760 -35.70 -19.82 33.18
CA ARG A 760 -34.69 -20.34 34.10
C ARG A 760 -33.39 -19.55 33.96
N ARG A 761 -33.00 -18.85 35.03
CA ARG A 761 -31.67 -18.26 35.17
C ARG A 761 -30.59 -19.35 35.24
N LEU A 762 -29.46 -19.10 34.58
CA LEU A 762 -28.29 -19.99 34.52
C LEU A 762 -27.14 -19.36 35.31
N ASP A 763 -26.69 -20.03 36.37
CA ASP A 763 -25.64 -19.50 37.26
C ASP A 763 -24.34 -20.31 37.23
N THR A 764 -24.30 -21.45 36.51
CA THR A 764 -23.13 -22.34 36.40
C THR A 764 -22.91 -22.83 34.97
N PHE A 765 -21.65 -22.91 34.53
CA PHE A 765 -21.24 -23.40 33.21
C PHE A 765 -20.16 -24.49 33.34
N PRO A 766 -20.11 -25.50 32.46
CA PRO A 766 -20.95 -25.69 31.28
C PRO A 766 -22.38 -26.13 31.62
N VAL A 767 -23.33 -25.81 30.74
CA VAL A 767 -24.74 -26.24 30.86
C VAL A 767 -25.24 -26.73 29.50
N LYS A 768 -25.91 -27.89 29.51
CA LYS A 768 -26.61 -28.46 28.35
C LYS A 768 -28.06 -27.99 28.36
N LEU A 769 -28.57 -27.63 27.18
CA LEU A 769 -29.94 -27.15 26.98
C LEU A 769 -30.64 -28.02 25.94
N GLU A 770 -31.97 -28.11 26.08
CA GLU A 770 -32.82 -28.80 25.12
C GLU A 770 -32.91 -28.05 23.78
N ALA A 771 -33.19 -28.79 22.71
CA ALA A 771 -33.37 -28.18 21.39
C ALA A 771 -34.48 -27.13 21.40
N GLY A 772 -34.24 -25.98 20.75
CA GLY A 772 -35.22 -24.89 20.64
C GLY A 772 -35.35 -23.99 21.87
N GLN A 773 -34.63 -24.26 22.98
CA GLN A 773 -34.67 -23.36 24.15
C GLN A 773 -34.11 -21.97 23.80
N ARG A 774 -34.91 -20.94 24.05
CA ARG A 774 -34.53 -19.53 23.86
C ARG A 774 -33.53 -19.10 24.92
N ILE A 775 -32.44 -18.47 24.51
CA ILE A 775 -31.38 -17.97 25.41
C ILE A 775 -31.48 -16.44 25.44
N LEU A 776 -31.59 -15.88 26.64
CA LEU A 776 -31.70 -14.43 26.87
C LEU A 776 -30.53 -14.00 27.74
N ILE A 777 -29.84 -12.93 27.35
CA ILE A 777 -28.65 -12.42 28.04
C ILE A 777 -28.86 -10.94 28.31
N ARG A 778 -28.57 -10.54 29.54
CA ARG A 778 -28.37 -9.14 29.94
C ARG A 778 -26.91 -8.91 30.25
N ASP A 779 -26.35 -7.86 29.68
CA ASP A 779 -25.05 -7.32 30.06
C ASP A 779 -25.18 -5.83 30.32
N GLY A 780 -25.49 -5.51 31.59
CA GLY A 780 -25.78 -4.14 32.01
C GLY A 780 -27.00 -3.56 31.30
N VAL A 781 -26.78 -2.56 30.43
CA VAL A 781 -27.83 -1.82 29.70
C VAL A 781 -28.21 -2.44 28.35
N SER A 782 -27.53 -3.52 27.94
CA SER A 782 -27.75 -4.17 26.65
C SER A 782 -28.25 -5.61 26.82
N TYR A 783 -29.10 -6.01 25.88
CA TYR A 783 -29.84 -7.26 25.91
C TYR A 783 -29.66 -8.03 24.61
N LEU A 784 -29.64 -9.35 24.71
CA LEU A 784 -29.45 -10.24 23.57
C LEU A 784 -30.39 -11.45 23.69
N ALA A 785 -31.02 -11.81 22.59
CA ALA A 785 -31.81 -13.02 22.45
C ALA A 785 -31.23 -13.91 21.34
N ILE A 786 -31.01 -15.18 21.64
CA ILE A 786 -30.62 -16.23 20.70
C ILE A 786 -31.74 -17.26 20.69
N LEU A 787 -32.42 -17.42 19.55
CA LEU A 787 -33.53 -18.36 19.38
C LEU A 787 -33.09 -19.45 18.40
N PRO A 788 -32.70 -20.64 18.89
CA PRO A 788 -32.23 -21.73 18.05
C PRO A 788 -33.27 -22.15 17.00
N LEU A 789 -32.83 -22.36 15.76
CA LEU A 789 -33.64 -22.99 14.71
C LEU A 789 -33.60 -24.53 14.88
N PRO A 790 -34.53 -25.27 14.25
CA PRO A 790 -34.39 -26.71 14.08
C PRO A 790 -33.04 -27.05 13.44
N THR A 791 -32.40 -28.11 13.92
CA THR A 791 -31.06 -28.51 13.51
C THR A 791 -31.04 -29.98 13.14
N SER A 792 -30.38 -30.31 12.03
CA SER A 792 -30.10 -31.70 11.66
C SER A 792 -29.28 -32.42 12.75
N ASP A 793 -29.62 -33.68 13.03
CA ASP A 793 -28.95 -34.51 14.03
C ASP A 793 -28.14 -35.63 13.36
N LEU A 794 -26.83 -35.61 13.52
CA LEU A 794 -25.88 -36.60 13.00
C LEU A 794 -25.39 -37.56 14.11
N GLY A 795 -26.11 -37.62 15.23
CA GLY A 795 -25.77 -38.39 16.43
C GLY A 795 -25.00 -37.55 17.43
N ARG A 796 -25.60 -36.45 17.89
CA ARG A 796 -25.12 -35.61 18.99
C ARG A 796 -25.65 -36.10 20.35
N ASP A 797 -24.86 -35.91 21.41
CA ASP A 797 -25.25 -36.18 22.80
C ASP A 797 -25.73 -34.92 23.57
N ALA A 798 -25.79 -33.78 22.88
CA ALA A 798 -26.32 -32.51 23.37
C ALA A 798 -26.83 -31.67 22.20
N ALA A 799 -28.00 -31.05 22.33
CA ALA A 799 -28.53 -30.14 21.31
C ALA A 799 -27.80 -28.80 21.36
N ILE A 800 -27.74 -28.20 22.54
CA ILE A 800 -27.09 -26.91 22.80
C ILE A 800 -26.22 -27.03 24.05
N GLU A 801 -25.05 -26.42 24.02
CA GLU A 801 -24.19 -26.24 25.21
C GLU A 801 -23.76 -24.78 25.33
N ILE A 802 -23.82 -24.26 26.55
CA ILE A 802 -23.14 -23.01 26.92
C ILE A 802 -21.96 -23.38 27.81
N ALA A 803 -20.75 -23.04 27.37
CA ALA A 803 -19.50 -23.42 28.05
C ALA A 803 -18.48 -22.28 28.02
N PRO A 804 -17.47 -22.28 28.91
CA PRO A 804 -16.32 -21.40 28.77
C PRO A 804 -15.66 -21.52 27.40
N GLY A 805 -15.28 -20.38 26.82
CA GLY A 805 -14.57 -20.36 25.55
C GLY A 805 -13.12 -20.83 25.69
N ILE A 806 -12.53 -21.22 24.56
CA ILE A 806 -11.13 -21.63 24.48
C ILE A 806 -10.30 -20.47 23.93
N LYS A 807 -9.09 -20.30 24.48
CA LYS A 807 -8.14 -19.30 23.99
C LYS A 807 -7.48 -19.77 22.69
N GLY A 808 -7.36 -18.86 21.73
CA GLY A 808 -6.54 -19.03 20.53
C GLY A 808 -5.53 -17.89 20.40
N LYS A 809 -4.72 -17.92 19.34
CA LYS A 809 -3.64 -16.95 19.11
C LYS A 809 -4.06 -15.87 18.11
N SER A 810 -4.30 -14.66 18.60
CA SER A 810 -4.60 -13.50 17.74
C SER A 810 -3.34 -12.94 17.10
N GLU A 811 -3.40 -12.65 15.80
CA GLU A 811 -2.42 -11.80 15.13
C GLU A 811 -2.46 -10.36 15.64
N PRO A 812 -1.38 -9.57 15.47
CA PRO A 812 -0.09 -9.95 14.85
C PRO A 812 0.93 -10.56 15.81
N ASN A 813 0.75 -10.41 17.13
CA ASN A 813 1.76 -10.78 18.13
C ASN A 813 1.46 -12.10 18.87
N SER A 814 0.54 -12.91 18.35
CA SER A 814 0.12 -14.19 18.94
C SER A 814 -0.48 -14.06 20.34
N ALA A 815 -1.20 -12.97 20.62
CA ALA A 815 -1.89 -12.76 21.90
C ALA A 815 -2.88 -13.89 22.18
N GLU A 816 -2.84 -14.47 23.37
CA GLU A 816 -3.75 -15.53 23.78
C GLU A 816 -5.08 -14.95 24.29
N VAL A 817 -6.10 -14.98 23.44
CA VAL A 817 -7.43 -14.44 23.73
C VAL A 817 -8.52 -15.43 23.36
N GLY A 818 -9.65 -15.38 24.03
CA GLY A 818 -10.79 -16.25 23.75
C GLY A 818 -12.10 -15.63 24.20
N PRO A 819 -13.24 -16.10 23.67
CA PRO A 819 -14.54 -15.71 24.18
C PRO A 819 -14.69 -16.13 25.65
N ALA A 820 -15.42 -15.34 26.44
CA ALA A 820 -15.70 -15.68 27.83
C ALA A 820 -16.66 -16.88 27.90
N LEU A 821 -17.66 -16.93 27.04
CA LEU A 821 -18.55 -18.09 26.85
C LEU A 821 -18.75 -18.38 25.37
N THR A 822 -19.00 -19.64 25.04
CA THR A 822 -19.49 -20.07 23.74
C THR A 822 -20.88 -20.69 23.89
N VAL A 823 -21.78 -20.36 22.97
CA VAL A 823 -23.05 -21.09 22.76
C VAL A 823 -22.88 -21.97 21.52
N SER A 824 -22.86 -23.28 21.70
CA SER A 824 -22.67 -24.26 20.62
C SER A 824 -23.98 -24.99 20.33
N LEU A 825 -24.46 -24.87 19.08
CA LEU A 825 -25.60 -25.60 18.55
C LEU A 825 -25.07 -26.78 17.73
N PHE A 826 -25.18 -28.00 18.24
CA PHE A 826 -24.50 -29.15 17.62
C PHE A 826 -25.35 -29.82 16.54
N ASN A 827 -24.72 -30.17 15.41
CA ASN A 827 -25.22 -31.20 14.51
C ASN A 827 -24.64 -32.58 14.85
N LEU A 828 -23.38 -32.62 15.30
CA LEU A 828 -22.67 -33.81 15.73
C LEU A 828 -21.91 -33.48 17.02
N ARG A 829 -21.93 -34.41 17.99
CA ARG A 829 -21.05 -34.37 19.16
C ARG A 829 -20.87 -35.78 19.72
N ARG A 830 -19.63 -36.24 19.83
CA ARG A 830 -19.26 -37.55 20.36
C ARG A 830 -17.98 -37.46 21.21
N PRO A 831 -17.84 -38.29 22.26
CA PRO A 831 -16.61 -38.34 23.06
C PRO A 831 -15.38 -38.76 22.25
N GLN A 832 -15.57 -39.64 21.26
CA GLN A 832 -14.51 -40.17 20.40
C GLN A 832 -14.67 -39.61 18.97
N PRO A 833 -13.60 -39.08 18.35
CA PRO A 833 -13.66 -38.59 16.98
C PRO A 833 -14.06 -39.69 15.99
N VAL A 834 -14.97 -39.37 15.08
CA VAL A 834 -15.29 -40.23 13.93
C VAL A 834 -14.19 -40.07 12.88
N ALA A 835 -13.56 -41.18 12.48
CA ALA A 835 -12.53 -41.17 11.44
C ALA A 835 -13.10 -40.64 10.11
N ILE A 836 -12.32 -39.83 9.37
CA ILE A 836 -12.76 -39.21 8.09
C ILE A 836 -13.40 -40.22 7.14
N ARG A 837 -12.77 -41.40 6.99
CA ARG A 837 -13.22 -42.47 6.09
C ARG A 837 -14.60 -43.04 6.43
N SER A 838 -15.06 -42.80 7.66
CA SER A 838 -16.32 -43.31 8.20
C SER A 838 -17.38 -42.21 8.29
N LEU A 839 -17.07 -40.97 7.89
CA LEU A 839 -18.05 -39.89 7.82
C LEU A 839 -19.03 -40.12 6.66
N ASP A 840 -20.32 -39.98 6.92
CA ASP A 840 -21.32 -39.84 5.86
C ASP A 840 -21.20 -38.45 5.24
N MET A 841 -20.26 -38.34 4.31
CA MET A 841 -20.00 -37.08 3.61
C MET A 841 -21.22 -36.59 2.85
N ARG A 842 -22.11 -37.47 2.39
CA ARG A 842 -23.32 -37.05 1.68
C ARG A 842 -24.28 -36.39 2.66
N ALA A 843 -24.51 -36.97 3.84
CA ALA A 843 -25.33 -36.34 4.87
C ALA A 843 -24.77 -34.97 5.31
N ILE A 844 -23.45 -34.91 5.53
CA ILE A 844 -22.74 -33.68 5.92
C ILE A 844 -22.90 -32.58 4.86
N THR A 845 -22.60 -32.87 3.60
CA THR A 845 -22.56 -31.82 2.57
C THR A 845 -23.93 -31.46 2.02
N THR A 846 -24.90 -32.39 2.01
CA THR A 846 -26.19 -32.19 1.31
C THR A 846 -27.41 -32.05 2.22
N ARG A 847 -27.36 -32.53 3.47
CA ARG A 847 -28.54 -32.59 4.36
C ARG A 847 -28.36 -31.88 5.70
N THR A 848 -27.16 -31.41 5.99
CA THR A 848 -26.87 -30.76 7.27
C THR A 848 -27.24 -29.28 7.23
N TYR A 849 -28.05 -28.86 8.18
CA TYR A 849 -28.42 -27.47 8.43
C TYR A 849 -28.48 -27.18 9.93
N ASN A 850 -28.23 -25.92 10.25
CA ASN A 850 -28.21 -25.37 11.59
C ASN A 850 -28.53 -23.87 11.52
N GLY A 851 -28.76 -23.22 12.65
CA GLY A 851 -28.97 -21.77 12.69
C GLY A 851 -29.70 -21.29 13.94
N PHE A 852 -29.93 -19.98 13.98
CA PHE A 852 -30.64 -19.31 15.06
C PHE A 852 -31.18 -17.96 14.56
N VAL A 853 -32.17 -17.43 15.25
CA VAL A 853 -32.52 -16.01 15.17
C VAL A 853 -31.78 -15.26 16.27
N LEU A 854 -31.22 -14.11 15.91
CA LEU A 854 -30.56 -13.17 16.81
C LEU A 854 -31.42 -11.92 16.91
N GLU A 855 -31.67 -11.43 18.12
CA GLU A 855 -32.28 -10.11 18.35
C GLU A 855 -31.53 -9.39 19.47
N MET A 856 -31.04 -8.18 19.17
CA MET A 856 -30.39 -7.31 20.15
C MET A 856 -31.35 -6.23 20.62
N GLY A 857 -31.22 -5.78 21.86
CA GLY A 857 -31.97 -4.66 22.40
C GLY A 857 -31.15 -3.94 23.46
N ASP A 858 -31.67 -2.82 23.95
CA ASP A 858 -31.07 -2.11 25.07
C ASP A 858 -32.13 -1.41 25.93
N GLU A 859 -31.69 -0.85 27.04
CA GLU A 859 -32.52 -0.12 27.99
C GLU A 859 -33.23 1.08 27.36
N ALA A 860 -32.63 1.75 26.36
CA ALA A 860 -33.29 2.87 25.68
C ALA A 860 -34.47 2.40 24.81
N GLN A 861 -34.38 1.20 24.23
CA GLN A 861 -35.43 0.61 23.39
C GLN A 861 -36.56 -0.06 24.20
N HIS A 862 -36.22 -0.76 25.29
CA HIS A 862 -37.19 -1.58 26.04
C HIS A 862 -37.46 -1.10 27.47
N GLY A 863 -36.70 -0.14 27.99
CA GLY A 863 -36.80 0.37 29.37
C GLY A 863 -36.24 -0.57 30.43
N SER A 864 -36.30 -1.89 30.25
CA SER A 864 -35.72 -2.88 31.18
C SER A 864 -35.49 -4.23 30.52
N PHE A 865 -34.65 -5.06 31.14
CA PHE A 865 -34.45 -6.45 30.69
C PHE A 865 -35.74 -7.28 30.77
N GLU A 866 -36.58 -7.08 31.80
CA GLU A 866 -37.85 -7.79 31.91
C GLU A 866 -38.87 -7.41 30.83
N ALA A 867 -38.86 -6.13 30.40
CA ALA A 867 -39.65 -5.73 29.24
C ALA A 867 -39.12 -6.36 27.95
N PHE A 868 -37.80 -6.48 27.78
CA PHE A 868 -37.19 -7.21 26.67
C PHE A 868 -37.56 -8.70 26.69
N ARG A 869 -37.49 -9.37 27.85
CA ARG A 869 -37.92 -10.77 28.00
C ARG A 869 -39.38 -10.98 27.60
N ARG A 870 -40.29 -10.11 28.05
CA ARG A 870 -41.71 -10.14 27.65
C ARG A 870 -41.90 -9.92 26.15
N HIS A 871 -41.15 -8.98 25.57
CA HIS A 871 -41.14 -8.75 24.12
C HIS A 871 -40.72 -10.02 23.37
N ILE A 872 -39.61 -10.65 23.75
CA ILE A 872 -39.15 -11.89 23.12
C ILE A 872 -40.14 -13.03 23.35
N ALA A 873 -40.75 -13.16 24.53
CA ALA A 873 -41.79 -14.15 24.78
C ALA A 873 -42.98 -14.03 23.81
N ALA A 874 -43.36 -12.80 23.42
CA ALA A 874 -44.44 -12.53 22.46
C ALA A 874 -44.06 -12.75 20.99
N THR A 875 -42.80 -13.06 20.67
CA THR A 875 -42.35 -13.35 19.29
C THR A 875 -42.81 -14.73 18.81
N GLU A 876 -43.16 -14.81 17.53
CA GLU A 876 -43.48 -16.08 16.87
C GLU A 876 -42.31 -16.51 15.99
N LEU A 877 -41.79 -17.73 16.20
CA LEU A 877 -40.76 -18.32 15.35
C LEU A 877 -41.32 -19.64 14.78
N LYS A 878 -41.52 -19.68 13.46
CA LYS A 878 -41.87 -20.88 12.72
C LYS A 878 -40.70 -21.25 11.82
N ALA A 879 -40.23 -22.49 11.91
CA ALA A 879 -39.14 -22.99 11.10
C ALA A 879 -39.41 -24.46 10.74
N GLU A 880 -39.44 -24.77 9.45
CA GLU A 880 -39.80 -26.10 8.96
C GLU A 880 -38.84 -26.55 7.86
N TRP A 881 -38.36 -27.79 7.96
CA TRP A 881 -37.54 -28.40 6.91
C TRP A 881 -38.43 -29.05 5.85
N ASN A 882 -38.32 -28.57 4.62
CA ASN A 882 -38.96 -29.16 3.46
C ASN A 882 -38.00 -30.12 2.76
N ASP A 883 -38.20 -31.44 2.94
CA ASP A 883 -37.30 -32.45 2.37
C ASP A 883 -37.32 -32.48 0.83
N GLY A 884 -38.49 -32.21 0.23
CA GLY A 884 -38.67 -32.19 -1.23
C GLY A 884 -37.91 -31.04 -1.90
N LYS A 885 -37.82 -29.88 -1.24
CA LYS A 885 -37.04 -28.72 -1.71
C LYS A 885 -35.61 -28.68 -1.17
N ARG A 886 -35.26 -29.54 -0.21
CA ARG A 886 -34.00 -29.47 0.56
C ARG A 886 -33.78 -28.08 1.16
N GLN A 887 -34.82 -27.53 1.76
CA GLN A 887 -34.87 -26.15 2.19
C GLN A 887 -35.45 -26.01 3.59
N LEU A 888 -34.79 -25.21 4.43
CA LEU A 888 -35.33 -24.72 5.69
C LEU A 888 -36.11 -23.43 5.42
N GLU A 889 -37.41 -23.43 5.70
CA GLU A 889 -38.28 -22.25 5.59
C GLU A 889 -38.47 -21.64 6.98
N VAL A 890 -38.12 -20.37 7.16
CA VAL A 890 -38.18 -19.67 8.45
C VAL A 890 -39.04 -18.42 8.33
N ALA A 891 -39.94 -18.25 9.30
CA ALA A 891 -40.75 -17.06 9.52
C ALA A 891 -40.60 -16.61 10.98
N TYR A 892 -40.11 -15.39 11.18
CA TYR A 892 -39.91 -14.79 12.49
C TYR A 892 -40.70 -13.49 12.61
N ARG A 893 -41.66 -13.45 13.55
CA ARG A 893 -42.44 -12.27 13.87
C ARG A 893 -41.95 -11.66 15.18
N SER A 894 -41.56 -10.39 15.11
CA SER A 894 -41.15 -9.61 16.28
C SER A 894 -41.75 -8.21 16.20
N GLY A 895 -42.62 -7.89 17.16
CA GLY A 895 -43.50 -6.73 17.08
C GLY A 895 -44.40 -6.79 15.82
N GLY A 896 -44.48 -5.67 15.09
CA GLY A 896 -45.25 -5.59 13.85
C GLY A 896 -44.56 -6.19 12.61
N ASP A 897 -43.28 -6.54 12.70
CA ASP A 897 -42.51 -7.01 11.56
C ASP A 897 -42.50 -8.55 11.45
N LEU A 898 -42.63 -9.04 10.22
CA LEU A 898 -42.46 -10.43 9.83
C LEU A 898 -41.26 -10.56 8.88
N MET A 899 -40.24 -11.29 9.33
CA MET A 899 -39.08 -11.68 8.52
C MET A 899 -39.27 -13.10 8.02
N GLU A 900 -39.19 -13.31 6.71
CA GLU A 900 -39.28 -14.63 6.08
C GLU A 900 -38.05 -14.90 5.23
N ALA A 901 -37.44 -16.08 5.37
CA ALA A 901 -36.32 -16.50 4.52
C ALA A 901 -36.31 -18.01 4.31
N GLY A 902 -35.86 -18.41 3.13
CA GLY A 902 -35.56 -19.80 2.79
C GLY A 902 -34.06 -20.06 2.77
N PHE A 903 -33.62 -21.23 3.22
CA PHE A 903 -32.21 -21.65 3.15
C PHE A 903 -32.09 -23.03 2.52
N SER A 904 -31.38 -23.12 1.39
CA SER A 904 -31.11 -24.41 0.73
C SER A 904 -29.77 -24.98 1.19
N THR A 905 -29.73 -26.30 1.38
CA THR A 905 -28.46 -27.01 1.59
C THR A 905 -27.75 -27.37 0.28
N GLU A 906 -28.35 -27.11 -0.88
CA GLU A 906 -27.78 -27.47 -2.18
C GLU A 906 -27.29 -26.24 -2.93
N PHE A 907 -25.98 -25.98 -2.90
CA PHE A 907 -25.34 -24.94 -3.71
C PHE A 907 -23.84 -25.24 -3.95
N GLY A 908 -23.30 -24.72 -5.03
CA GLY A 908 -21.89 -24.87 -5.42
C GLY A 908 -20.93 -24.05 -4.55
N GLN A 909 -19.76 -24.62 -4.25
CA GLN A 909 -18.65 -23.94 -3.58
C GLN A 909 -17.34 -24.14 -4.35
N SER A 910 -16.69 -23.02 -4.67
CA SER A 910 -15.41 -23.00 -5.36
C SER A 910 -14.31 -23.61 -4.49
N ALA A 911 -13.31 -24.19 -5.15
CA ALA A 911 -12.03 -24.52 -4.54
C ALA A 911 -11.24 -23.25 -4.13
N ASP A 912 -11.48 -22.11 -4.78
CA ASP A 912 -10.92 -20.83 -4.36
C ASP A 912 -11.59 -20.37 -3.05
N SER A 913 -10.80 -20.32 -1.98
CA SER A 913 -11.26 -19.92 -0.65
C SER A 913 -11.59 -18.42 -0.55
N SER A 914 -11.26 -17.62 -1.56
CA SER A 914 -11.61 -16.20 -1.63
C SER A 914 -13.12 -15.97 -1.70
N TYR A 915 -13.88 -16.99 -2.10
CA TYR A 915 -15.33 -16.96 -2.25
C TYR A 915 -15.99 -17.96 -1.30
N ALA A 916 -17.05 -17.54 -0.60
CA ALA A 916 -17.79 -18.43 0.31
C ALA A 916 -18.62 -19.47 -0.45
N ILE A 917 -19.16 -19.07 -1.61
CA ILE A 917 -19.92 -19.88 -2.57
C ILE A 917 -19.54 -19.47 -3.99
N GLU A 918 -19.82 -20.32 -4.97
CA GLU A 918 -19.62 -19.96 -6.38
C GLU A 918 -20.49 -18.78 -6.81
N GLY A 919 -19.96 -17.91 -7.68
CA GLY A 919 -20.73 -16.81 -8.27
C GLY A 919 -21.97 -17.35 -9.00
N GLY A 920 -23.12 -16.69 -8.78
CA GLY A 920 -24.42 -17.14 -9.33
C GLY A 920 -25.17 -18.16 -8.45
N GLN A 921 -24.60 -18.65 -7.35
CA GLN A 921 -25.27 -19.59 -6.44
C GLN A 921 -26.01 -18.91 -5.26
N GLN A 922 -25.96 -17.59 -5.13
CA GLN A 922 -26.46 -16.84 -3.97
C GLN A 922 -27.98 -16.98 -3.83
N GLU A 923 -28.70 -16.88 -4.94
CA GLU A 923 -30.15 -17.06 -4.99
C GLU A 923 -30.55 -18.53 -4.78
N ARG A 924 -29.68 -19.49 -5.06
CA ARG A 924 -29.94 -20.89 -4.69
C ARG A 924 -29.74 -21.12 -3.19
N ALA A 925 -28.69 -20.52 -2.62
CA ALA A 925 -28.37 -20.65 -1.20
C ALA A 925 -29.43 -20.00 -0.31
N ILE A 926 -29.96 -18.83 -0.71
CA ILE A 926 -31.08 -18.16 -0.04
C ILE A 926 -32.20 -17.86 -1.06
N PRO A 927 -33.10 -18.84 -1.34
CA PRO A 927 -34.12 -18.77 -2.41
C PRO A 927 -35.10 -17.60 -2.34
N TYR A 928 -35.41 -17.13 -1.13
CA TYR A 928 -36.22 -15.94 -0.94
C TYR A 928 -35.89 -15.29 0.39
N ARG A 929 -36.12 -13.97 0.46
CA ARG A 929 -36.08 -13.17 1.69
C ARG A 929 -37.16 -12.11 1.58
N ARG A 930 -37.96 -11.93 2.63
CA ARG A 930 -39.04 -10.96 2.67
C ARG A 930 -39.11 -10.29 4.04
N LEU A 931 -39.37 -8.98 4.03
CA LEU A 931 -39.77 -8.22 5.21
C LEU A 931 -41.18 -7.70 4.96
N ASN A 932 -42.15 -8.16 5.75
CA ASN A 932 -43.56 -7.79 5.59
C ASN A 932 -44.06 -8.02 4.14
N GLY A 933 -43.67 -9.13 3.51
CA GLY A 933 -44.01 -9.48 2.13
C GLY A 933 -43.18 -8.79 1.04
N ASN A 934 -42.31 -7.84 1.37
CA ASN A 934 -41.53 -7.06 0.41
C ASN A 934 -40.06 -7.48 0.34
N TRP A 935 -39.37 -7.14 -0.75
CA TRP A 935 -37.92 -7.27 -0.87
C TRP A 935 -37.22 -6.44 0.23
N PRO A 936 -36.31 -7.02 1.02
CA PRO A 936 -35.81 -6.36 2.23
C PRO A 936 -34.54 -5.52 2.02
N TYR A 937 -34.00 -5.43 0.81
CA TYR A 937 -32.78 -4.68 0.50
C TYR A 937 -33.05 -3.54 -0.49
N LEU A 938 -31.97 -2.98 -1.05
CA LEU A 938 -32.03 -1.83 -1.95
C LEU A 938 -32.74 -2.18 -3.26
N GLN A 939 -33.39 -1.18 -3.83
CA GLN A 939 -33.93 -1.25 -5.19
C GLN A 939 -32.82 -1.41 -6.23
N ALA A 940 -33.17 -1.96 -7.39
CA ALA A 940 -32.22 -2.13 -8.49
C ALA A 940 -31.57 -0.79 -8.87
N GLY A 941 -30.25 -0.80 -9.05
CA GLY A 941 -29.46 0.38 -9.38
C GLY A 941 -29.03 1.25 -8.18
N ILE A 942 -29.51 0.98 -6.97
CA ILE A 942 -28.93 1.58 -5.75
C ILE A 942 -27.93 0.59 -5.16
N ASP A 943 -26.69 1.03 -5.05
CA ASP A 943 -25.60 0.21 -4.54
C ASP A 943 -25.43 0.36 -3.03
N ARG A 944 -25.72 1.55 -2.50
CA ARG A 944 -25.50 1.87 -1.09
C ARG A 944 -26.54 2.86 -0.61
N ASP A 945 -27.07 2.61 0.57
CA ASP A 945 -27.93 3.55 1.29
C ASP A 945 -27.57 3.53 2.78
N SER A 946 -27.12 4.66 3.30
CA SER A 946 -26.85 4.87 4.72
C SER A 946 -27.76 5.98 5.27
N PHE A 947 -27.64 6.28 6.56
CA PHE A 947 -28.45 7.34 7.18
C PHE A 947 -28.21 8.75 6.59
N TRP A 948 -27.11 8.95 5.86
CA TRP A 948 -26.68 10.26 5.35
C TRP A 948 -26.01 10.22 3.97
N ALA A 949 -25.94 9.06 3.31
CA ALA A 949 -25.42 8.95 1.95
C ALA A 949 -26.18 7.95 1.09
N GLN A 950 -26.11 8.14 -0.23
CA GLN A 950 -26.64 7.20 -1.23
C GLN A 950 -25.69 7.13 -2.44
N GLN A 951 -25.50 5.91 -2.98
CA GLN A 951 -24.70 5.65 -4.19
C GLN A 951 -25.51 4.79 -5.15
N GLY A 952 -25.45 5.07 -6.45
CA GLY A 952 -26.12 4.23 -7.43
C GLY A 952 -25.97 4.68 -8.87
N THR A 953 -26.75 4.05 -9.75
CA THR A 953 -26.79 4.27 -11.19
C THR A 953 -28.21 4.52 -11.71
N THR A 954 -29.14 4.89 -10.84
CA THR A 954 -30.56 5.13 -11.18
C THR A 954 -30.79 6.40 -12.00
N GLY A 955 -29.81 7.32 -12.03
CA GLY A 955 -29.97 8.69 -12.57
C GLY A 955 -30.65 9.65 -11.59
N ARG A 956 -31.04 9.17 -10.41
CA ARG A 956 -31.64 9.99 -9.34
C ARG A 956 -31.34 9.40 -7.98
N LEU A 957 -30.63 10.14 -7.15
CA LEU A 957 -30.33 9.81 -5.76
C LEU A 957 -31.01 10.81 -4.82
N GLU A 958 -31.55 10.32 -3.71
CA GLU A 958 -32.23 11.14 -2.71
C GLU A 958 -31.77 10.78 -1.30
N LYS A 959 -31.39 11.80 -0.52
CA LYS A 959 -30.95 11.61 0.87
C LYS A 959 -31.16 12.86 1.69
N ALA A 960 -31.74 12.72 2.88
CA ALA A 960 -31.96 13.81 3.84
C ALA A 960 -32.64 15.07 3.24
N GLY A 961 -33.54 14.89 2.26
CA GLY A 961 -34.23 15.97 1.56
C GLY A 961 -33.43 16.62 0.42
N ALA A 962 -32.18 16.22 0.21
CA ALA A 962 -31.40 16.57 -0.97
C ALA A 962 -31.59 15.54 -2.09
N VAL A 963 -31.39 16.00 -3.33
CA VAL A 963 -31.64 15.25 -4.55
C VAL A 963 -30.52 15.50 -5.54
N LEU A 964 -29.89 14.44 -6.04
CA LEU A 964 -28.92 14.51 -7.13
C LEU A 964 -29.51 13.79 -8.36
N SER A 965 -29.67 14.52 -9.46
CA SER A 965 -30.14 14.00 -10.74
C SER A 965 -29.00 13.95 -11.76
N THR A 966 -28.84 12.81 -12.42
CA THR A 966 -27.80 12.51 -13.41
C THR A 966 -28.33 11.59 -14.51
N ASP A 967 -27.47 11.12 -15.42
CA ASP A 967 -27.87 10.19 -16.48
C ASP A 967 -28.06 8.75 -15.92
N PRO A 968 -29.19 8.07 -16.20
CA PRO A 968 -29.38 6.66 -15.83
C PRO A 968 -28.26 5.75 -16.38
N GLY A 969 -27.85 4.76 -15.59
CA GLY A 969 -26.75 3.85 -15.91
C GLY A 969 -25.35 4.42 -15.64
N ARG A 970 -25.22 5.70 -15.28
CA ARG A 970 -23.96 6.31 -14.85
C ARG A 970 -23.88 6.36 -13.32
N LYS A 971 -22.67 6.15 -12.78
CA LYS A 971 -22.45 6.19 -11.33
C LYS A 971 -22.64 7.62 -10.82
N ALA A 972 -23.39 7.76 -9.73
CA ALA A 972 -23.56 8.97 -8.96
C ALA A 972 -23.38 8.67 -7.47
N TYR A 973 -23.05 9.70 -6.70
CA TYR A 973 -22.92 9.61 -5.25
C TYR A 973 -23.41 10.90 -4.60
N LEU A 974 -24.12 10.76 -3.48
CA LEU A 974 -24.73 11.86 -2.75
C LEU A 974 -24.47 11.67 -1.25
N ILE A 975 -23.94 12.70 -0.59
CA ILE A 975 -23.87 12.80 0.87
C ILE A 975 -24.75 13.98 1.29
N ALA A 976 -25.60 13.78 2.28
CA ALA A 976 -26.46 14.83 2.82
C ALA A 976 -26.65 14.63 4.33
N ASP A 977 -26.20 15.58 5.13
CA ASP A 977 -26.33 15.54 6.59
C ASP A 977 -27.76 15.94 7.02
N PRO A 978 -28.51 15.05 7.69
CA PRO A 978 -29.86 15.37 8.17
C PRO A 978 -29.88 16.48 9.23
N GLY A 979 -28.78 16.69 9.96
CA GLY A 979 -28.68 17.69 11.02
C GLY A 979 -28.44 19.10 10.48
N SER A 980 -27.28 19.33 9.87
CA SER A 980 -26.86 20.66 9.40
C SER A 980 -27.46 21.08 8.06
N GLY A 981 -27.97 20.12 7.26
CA GLY A 981 -28.42 20.34 5.90
C GLY A 981 -27.29 20.49 4.87
N ALA A 982 -26.02 20.27 5.28
CA ALA A 982 -24.90 20.20 4.35
C ALA A 982 -25.12 19.11 3.31
N VAL A 983 -24.73 19.36 2.07
CA VAL A 983 -24.89 18.39 0.98
C VAL A 983 -23.66 18.40 0.08
N VAL A 984 -23.28 17.21 -0.39
CA VAL A 984 -22.26 17.02 -1.42
C VAL A 984 -22.77 16.10 -2.52
N GLY A 985 -22.83 16.62 -3.74
CA GLY A 985 -23.16 15.86 -4.95
C GLY A 985 -21.91 15.55 -5.77
N TYR A 986 -21.83 14.35 -6.33
CA TYR A 986 -20.66 13.91 -7.08
C TYR A 986 -21.03 13.37 -8.47
N ASN A 987 -20.24 13.77 -9.48
CA ASN A 987 -19.91 12.86 -10.57
C ASN A 987 -18.58 12.16 -10.19
N PRO A 988 -18.63 10.95 -9.62
CA PRO A 988 -17.47 10.31 -9.00
C PRO A 988 -16.49 9.71 -10.02
N LEU A 989 -16.90 9.57 -11.28
CA LEU A 989 -16.09 9.01 -12.35
C LEU A 989 -15.82 10.09 -13.40
N PRO A 990 -14.71 10.02 -14.15
CA PRO A 990 -14.41 11.05 -15.14
C PRO A 990 -15.35 11.00 -16.37
N ASP A 991 -16.27 10.04 -16.45
CA ASP A 991 -17.20 9.90 -17.57
C ASP A 991 -18.19 11.08 -17.60
N PRO A 992 -18.30 11.85 -18.70
CA PRO A 992 -19.17 13.01 -18.75
C PRO A 992 -20.66 12.64 -18.62
N GLN A 993 -21.37 13.31 -17.71
CA GLN A 993 -22.81 13.11 -17.52
C GLN A 993 -23.53 14.41 -17.11
N SER A 994 -24.85 14.44 -17.24
CA SER A 994 -25.69 15.54 -16.73
C SER A 994 -25.58 15.65 -15.21
N PHE A 995 -25.72 16.86 -14.65
CA PHE A 995 -25.60 17.11 -13.21
C PHE A 995 -26.56 18.20 -12.74
N SER A 996 -27.45 17.84 -11.80
CA SER A 996 -28.29 18.78 -11.07
C SER A 996 -28.43 18.35 -9.61
N LEU A 997 -28.11 19.24 -8.68
CA LEU A 997 -28.23 19.02 -7.24
C LEU A 997 -29.28 19.98 -6.66
N THR A 998 -30.27 19.46 -5.96
CA THR A 998 -31.22 20.23 -5.16
C THR A 998 -30.96 19.96 -3.68
N ALA A 999 -30.74 21.02 -2.92
CA ALA A 999 -30.58 20.95 -1.46
C ALA A 999 -31.93 21.01 -0.74
N ARG A 1000 -31.94 20.60 0.53
CA ARG A 1000 -33.14 20.56 1.37
C ARG A 1000 -33.82 21.93 1.56
N ASP A 1001 -33.05 23.01 1.52
CA ASP A 1001 -33.54 24.39 1.65
C ASP A 1001 -34.10 24.98 0.33
N GLY A 1002 -34.10 24.20 -0.75
CA GLY A 1002 -34.60 24.61 -2.06
C GLY A 1002 -33.54 25.23 -2.97
N ALA A 1003 -32.27 25.34 -2.53
CA ALA A 1003 -31.18 25.74 -3.42
C ALA A 1003 -30.97 24.69 -4.53
N VAL A 1004 -30.82 25.13 -5.78
CA VAL A 1004 -30.60 24.26 -6.94
C VAL A 1004 -29.32 24.65 -7.65
N PHE A 1005 -28.49 23.67 -7.98
CA PHE A 1005 -27.22 23.79 -8.68
C PHE A 1005 -27.29 22.95 -9.96
N GLU A 1006 -27.27 23.59 -11.12
CA GLU A 1006 -27.47 22.91 -12.41
C GLU A 1006 -26.37 23.28 -13.40
N ALA A 1007 -25.74 22.27 -14.00
CA ALA A 1007 -24.76 22.47 -15.05
C ALA A 1007 -25.43 22.77 -16.40
N ASP A 1008 -24.90 23.73 -17.16
CA ASP A 1008 -25.38 24.07 -18.51
C ASP A 1008 -24.99 23.04 -19.59
N GLY A 1009 -24.40 21.92 -19.18
CA GLY A 1009 -23.94 20.84 -20.03
C GLY A 1009 -23.48 19.65 -19.18
N ARG A 1010 -22.71 18.74 -19.78
CA ARG A 1010 -22.17 17.59 -19.05
C ARG A 1010 -20.93 17.95 -18.25
N VAL A 1011 -20.78 17.35 -17.08
CA VAL A 1011 -19.60 17.51 -16.22
C VAL A 1011 -18.76 16.25 -16.27
N GLY A 1012 -17.43 16.38 -16.39
CA GLY A 1012 -16.48 15.32 -16.07
C GLY A 1012 -16.42 15.06 -14.55
N LEU A 1013 -15.25 14.71 -14.03
CA LEU A 1013 -15.08 14.45 -12.59
C LEU A 1013 -15.49 15.69 -11.78
N MET A 1014 -16.46 15.55 -10.89
CA MET A 1014 -17.06 16.68 -10.18
C MET A 1014 -17.42 16.34 -8.73
N ARG A 1015 -17.16 17.29 -7.84
CA ARG A 1015 -17.66 17.36 -6.47
C ARG A 1015 -18.23 18.76 -6.25
N LEU A 1016 -19.47 18.85 -5.77
CA LEU A 1016 -20.09 20.10 -5.37
C LEU A 1016 -20.58 19.99 -3.93
N GLU A 1017 -20.00 20.77 -3.03
CA GLU A 1017 -20.44 20.91 -1.63
C GLU A 1017 -21.21 22.22 -1.45
N TYR A 1018 -22.33 22.15 -0.73
CA TYR A 1018 -23.10 23.32 -0.31
C TYR A 1018 -23.33 23.31 1.21
N ARG A 1019 -23.01 24.44 1.84
CA ARG A 1019 -23.16 24.69 3.28
C ARG A 1019 -24.22 25.77 3.51
N PRO A 1020 -25.48 25.41 3.80
CA PRO A 1020 -26.60 26.36 3.78
C PRO A 1020 -26.50 27.48 4.82
N TRP A 1021 -25.99 27.19 6.02
CA TRP A 1021 -25.91 28.16 7.13
C TRP A 1021 -24.93 29.33 6.87
N VAL A 1022 -23.99 29.17 5.95
CA VAL A 1022 -23.06 30.23 5.52
C VAL A 1022 -23.20 30.61 4.04
N ARG A 1023 -24.08 29.92 3.31
CA ARG A 1023 -24.28 30.07 1.85
C ARG A 1023 -22.97 29.97 1.07
N GLU A 1024 -22.14 29.01 1.45
CA GLU A 1024 -20.87 28.71 0.78
C GLU A 1024 -21.01 27.50 -0.13
N VAL A 1025 -20.44 27.61 -1.33
CA VAL A 1025 -20.42 26.55 -2.34
C VAL A 1025 -18.97 26.28 -2.71
N GLU A 1026 -18.55 25.02 -2.58
CA GLU A 1026 -17.24 24.55 -3.06
C GLU A 1026 -17.47 23.63 -4.25
N ILE A 1027 -16.85 23.96 -5.38
CA ILE A 1027 -16.94 23.21 -6.63
C ILE A 1027 -15.53 22.73 -6.97
N ASP A 1028 -15.33 21.42 -7.01
CA ASP A 1028 -14.14 20.83 -7.58
C ASP A 1028 -14.54 20.14 -8.89
N HIS A 1029 -14.04 20.66 -10.01
CA HIS A 1029 -14.33 20.12 -11.34
C HIS A 1029 -13.04 20.05 -12.12
N THR A 1030 -12.69 18.85 -12.59
CA THR A 1030 -11.51 18.66 -13.42
C THR A 1030 -11.79 17.70 -14.57
N PRO A 1031 -11.74 18.18 -15.83
CA PRO A 1031 -11.87 17.32 -16.99
C PRO A 1031 -10.60 16.52 -17.26
N LYS A 1032 -10.72 15.40 -17.96
CA LYS A 1032 -9.55 14.78 -18.58
C LYS A 1032 -9.03 15.64 -19.75
N PRO A 1033 -7.73 15.59 -20.07
CA PRO A 1033 -7.15 16.40 -21.14
C PRO A 1033 -7.81 16.25 -22.52
N ASP A 1034 -8.40 15.08 -22.81
CA ASP A 1034 -9.05 14.75 -24.08
C ASP A 1034 -10.56 15.06 -24.12
N GLN A 1035 -11.13 15.52 -23.00
CA GLN A 1035 -12.56 15.82 -22.92
C GLN A 1035 -12.88 17.22 -23.43
N THR A 1036 -13.84 17.30 -24.34
CA THR A 1036 -14.36 18.55 -24.92
C THR A 1036 -15.88 18.62 -24.79
N GLY A 1037 -16.46 19.81 -24.96
CA GLY A 1037 -17.92 20.00 -24.92
C GLY A 1037 -18.54 19.86 -23.52
N LEU A 1038 -17.75 20.07 -22.47
CA LEU A 1038 -18.23 20.05 -21.08
C LEU A 1038 -18.93 21.36 -20.70
N ALA A 1039 -19.67 21.31 -19.59
CA ALA A 1039 -20.34 22.44 -18.98
C ALA A 1039 -19.37 23.61 -18.80
N ARG A 1040 -19.85 24.81 -19.13
CA ARG A 1040 -19.10 26.07 -18.97
C ARG A 1040 -19.51 26.79 -17.71
N THR A 1041 -20.74 26.58 -17.24
CA THR A 1041 -21.28 27.26 -16.07
C THR A 1041 -22.11 26.33 -15.19
N ILE A 1042 -22.14 26.64 -13.89
CA ILE A 1042 -23.15 26.16 -12.94
C ILE A 1042 -24.11 27.31 -12.66
N THR A 1043 -25.39 27.07 -12.90
CA THR A 1043 -26.47 27.98 -12.50
C THR A 1043 -26.94 27.62 -11.10
N ILE A 1044 -26.98 28.62 -10.23
CA ILE A 1044 -27.45 28.50 -8.85
C ILE A 1044 -28.76 29.28 -8.72
N SER A 1045 -29.81 28.64 -8.24
CA SER A 1045 -31.12 29.26 -8.00
C SER A 1045 -31.68 28.87 -6.63
N GLY A 1046 -32.77 29.52 -6.20
CA GLY A 1046 -33.39 29.28 -4.89
C GLY A 1046 -32.74 30.03 -3.71
N LEU A 1047 -31.64 30.76 -3.94
CA LEU A 1047 -30.98 31.58 -2.92
C LEU A 1047 -31.46 33.03 -2.98
N ALA A 1048 -31.66 33.65 -1.81
CA ALA A 1048 -32.06 35.07 -1.70
C ALA A 1048 -30.91 36.05 -1.97
N GLU A 1049 -29.66 35.63 -1.76
CA GLU A 1049 -28.44 36.42 -1.93
C GLU A 1049 -27.38 35.58 -2.65
N ALA A 1050 -26.38 36.26 -3.21
CA ALA A 1050 -25.27 35.60 -3.90
C ALA A 1050 -24.48 34.69 -2.95
N PRO A 1051 -24.21 33.42 -3.33
CA PRO A 1051 -23.38 32.54 -2.53
C PRO A 1051 -21.90 32.96 -2.62
N LYS A 1052 -21.12 32.59 -1.61
CA LYS A 1052 -19.66 32.63 -1.68
C LYS A 1052 -19.18 31.35 -2.37
N VAL A 1053 -18.46 31.48 -3.47
CA VAL A 1053 -18.08 30.33 -4.30
C VAL A 1053 -16.57 30.15 -4.34
N THR A 1054 -16.13 28.91 -4.13
CA THR A 1054 -14.76 28.47 -4.36
C THR A 1054 -14.77 27.41 -5.46
N LEU A 1055 -13.99 27.62 -6.52
CA LEU A 1055 -13.80 26.68 -7.63
C LEU A 1055 -12.35 26.18 -7.61
N ASN A 1056 -12.14 24.87 -7.46
CA ASN A 1056 -10.83 24.22 -7.43
C ASN A 1056 -9.86 24.93 -6.46
N GLY A 1057 -10.36 25.31 -5.28
CA GLY A 1057 -9.61 26.02 -4.24
C GLY A 1057 -9.42 27.53 -4.45
N ARG A 1058 -10.00 28.14 -5.49
CA ARG A 1058 -9.92 29.59 -5.77
C ARG A 1058 -11.26 30.27 -5.59
N THR A 1059 -11.29 31.43 -4.93
CA THR A 1059 -12.53 32.24 -4.84
C THR A 1059 -12.93 32.75 -6.22
N VAL A 1060 -14.19 32.57 -6.59
CA VAL A 1060 -14.77 33.02 -7.87
C VAL A 1060 -16.04 33.83 -7.59
N ALA A 1061 -16.24 34.92 -8.34
CA ALA A 1061 -17.45 35.71 -8.24
C ALA A 1061 -18.61 35.02 -8.96
N ALA A 1062 -19.78 34.95 -8.32
CA ALA A 1062 -21.01 34.50 -8.95
C ALA A 1062 -21.70 35.70 -9.63
N THR A 1063 -21.95 35.60 -10.93
CA THR A 1063 -22.60 36.67 -11.70
C THR A 1063 -24.11 36.57 -11.54
N ALA A 1064 -24.75 37.59 -10.96
CA ALA A 1064 -26.19 37.63 -10.81
C ALA A 1064 -26.89 37.86 -12.16
N THR A 1065 -27.85 37.00 -12.49
CA THR A 1065 -28.72 37.10 -13.66
C THR A 1065 -30.17 36.93 -13.20
N GLY A 1066 -30.85 38.05 -12.92
CA GLY A 1066 -32.19 38.02 -12.32
C GLY A 1066 -32.16 37.44 -10.89
N LYS A 1067 -32.93 36.36 -10.67
CA LYS A 1067 -32.97 35.62 -9.38
C LYS A 1067 -32.04 34.39 -9.35
N THR A 1068 -31.10 34.32 -10.28
CA THR A 1068 -30.14 33.22 -10.41
C THR A 1068 -28.71 33.75 -10.39
N PHE A 1069 -27.76 32.89 -10.05
CA PHE A 1069 -26.33 33.20 -10.03
C PHE A 1069 -25.59 32.23 -10.95
N GLN A 1070 -24.72 32.73 -11.80
CA GLN A 1070 -23.89 31.91 -12.69
C GLN A 1070 -22.46 31.87 -12.18
N VAL A 1071 -21.89 30.65 -12.12
CA VAL A 1071 -20.49 30.42 -11.77
C VAL A 1071 -19.78 29.82 -12.99
N PRO A 1072 -18.74 30.46 -13.54
CA PRO A 1072 -17.94 29.87 -14.60
C PRO A 1072 -17.13 28.68 -14.07
N LEU A 1073 -17.01 27.61 -14.86
CA LEU A 1073 -16.20 26.43 -14.55
C LEU A 1073 -14.80 26.46 -15.16
N ALA A 1074 -14.48 27.50 -15.95
CA ALA A 1074 -13.21 27.68 -16.65
C ALA A 1074 -12.59 29.05 -16.34
#